data_AF-A0A1J3J866-F1
#
_entry.id   AF-A0A1J3J866-F1
#
_cell.length_a   1.000
_cell.length_b   1.000
_cell.length_c   1.000
_cell.angle_alpha   90.00
_cell.angle_beta   90.00
_cell.angle_gamma   90.00
#
_symmetry.space_group_name_H-M   'P 1'
#
loop_
_entity.id
_entity.type
_entity.pdbx_description
1 polymer ?
#
loop_
_entity_poly.entity_id
_entity_poly.type
_entity_poly.pdbx_seq_one_letter_code
_entity_poly.pdbx_strand_id
1 'polypeptide(L)'
;VRVASTQASLLCIVMESSFRMQRACKRYMFHLFSQSQAIYNSYLDEVKNSRIPYKDTPPLLGLLLEFSCSSPALFEQSKAIFVDIYVKDVLNSREKLKPNLSKCFQPLLLRLSPEEFQTVILPAALKMLKRNPEIVLEAVGFLLANVNIDLSKYSLELLPVILPQARHVDEDRRLEALSMVRCLSEKSSNPDTIEAMFASLKAVIGGSDGRLQSPHQRIGMLNAVQELASSPEGKYIGCLSRTVCSFLIACYKDEGNEDVNLSILSALASWASRSSDAIQPNLVSFVAAGLKEKEALRRGHLRCVRIICRNPDTISQISDLLSPLIQLVKTGFTKAVQRLDGIYALLIVSKIAACDIKAEDTMGKEKLWTLMSQNEPSLVHINLALKLSSDDCVVCVDLLEVLLVEHSSKVLEAFSMKSLSQLLLFLLCHPSWNVRKSAYSSVTKIFHATSKFATTVLDEFSDFLSLTGFKIASSKTSDTDNSMNHQAPLVPSVEVLVKALIVISLAAAAGSPSTWIDRAIFCSHHPSIVGTGKRDAVWTRLQKCLKTCGFDVATFLSTNGESVCKSLLGPMGLMSPKTPEQQAAVYSLSTLMSLAPEITFTVFNKHLQELPDRLSHDMLSVTDIKIFKTPEGMLSSEQGVYVAESISAKYTKQEPSSSHSLKKGLASRDATNSGRRDTAKLTKKADKGKTPKEEARELMLKEEASTREKVHRIQKNLSLALHALGEMGLANPVFCHSQLPSLSRFLDPLLRSPIVGDTAFENVVKLARCTVQPLCNWALEIATALRLIAVDEVDASFDFPSSVDKAGKTYEGVFERIVNGLSLSCQSGPLPVDTFTFVFPILERILLSSMRTKLHDDMLRILYMHLDPMPPLARLRMISVLYHVLGVVPAYQASIGPALNKLCLGLQADDVANALYGVYSKDVHVRMACLNAVKCIPAVSKYSLPQNVDIATNIWIAVHDPEKSVTETADDIWARYGYDLGTDYSGIFNALSHLNLNVRLAAAEALAAALHESPSSIQLSLSTLFSLYIRDATSGEDVFDAGWIGRQGIALALQSAADVLTAKDLPAVMTFLISQALADPNTDVRGRMINAGIMIIDKHGKENVSLLFPIFENYLNKEASDSDEEEYDLVREGVVMFTGALAKHLAKDDPKVHSVVEKLLDVLNTPSESVQRAVSTCLSSLVASKKVYHFFLGFVWRRNFHRLPSKIRGCE
;
A
#
# COMPACT_ATOMS: atom_id res chain seq x y z
N VAL A 1 -16.86 -0.22 57.56
CA VAL A 1 -16.28 -1.57 57.74
C VAL A 1 -16.26 -2.40 56.43
N ARG A 2 -17.15 -3.39 56.17
CA ARG A 2 -16.97 -4.34 55.03
C ARG A 2 -16.69 -3.67 53.67
N VAL A 3 -17.51 -2.71 53.24
CA VAL A 3 -17.39 -2.06 51.92
C VAL A 3 -16.04 -1.33 51.75
N ALA A 4 -15.63 -0.53 52.74
CA ALA A 4 -14.38 0.24 52.68
C ALA A 4 -13.13 -0.65 52.63
N SER A 5 -13.15 -1.80 53.34
CA SER A 5 -12.09 -2.80 53.27
C SER A 5 -12.00 -3.45 51.87
N THR A 6 -13.14 -3.86 51.29
CA THR A 6 -13.17 -4.41 49.92
C THR A 6 -12.72 -3.39 48.87
N GLN A 7 -13.11 -2.12 49.01
CA GLN A 7 -12.63 -1.03 48.14
C GLN A 7 -11.12 -0.83 48.25
N ALA A 8 -10.55 -0.89 49.46
CA ALA A 8 -9.12 -0.80 49.67
C ALA A 8 -8.35 -1.97 49.02
N SER A 9 -8.88 -3.20 49.07
CA SER A 9 -8.29 -4.36 48.38
C SER A 9 -8.37 -4.24 46.85
N LEU A 10 -9.51 -3.77 46.30
CA LEU A 10 -9.66 -3.53 44.86
C LEU A 10 -8.66 -2.47 44.37
N LEU A 11 -8.47 -1.41 45.17
CA LEU A 11 -7.52 -0.34 44.87
C LEU A 11 -6.09 -0.88 44.73
N CYS A 12 -5.66 -1.85 45.55
CA CYS A 12 -4.35 -2.49 45.41
C CYS A 12 -4.16 -3.12 44.02
N ILE A 13 -5.12 -3.95 43.59
CA ILE A 13 -5.08 -4.63 42.29
C ILE A 13 -4.98 -3.61 41.14
N VAL A 14 -5.75 -2.53 41.22
CA VAL A 14 -5.71 -1.45 40.22
C VAL A 14 -4.39 -0.68 40.27
N MET A 15 -3.79 -0.50 41.44
CA MET A 15 -2.51 0.21 41.62
C MET A 15 -1.29 -0.65 41.26
N GLU A 16 -1.42 -1.96 41.17
CA GLU A 16 -0.40 -2.89 40.64
C GLU A 16 -0.45 -3.02 39.11
N SER A 17 -1.51 -2.52 38.47
CA SER A 17 -1.68 -2.55 37.01
C SER A 17 -0.85 -1.49 36.26
N SER A 18 -1.07 -1.32 34.95
CA SER A 18 -0.28 -0.40 34.11
C SER A 18 -0.27 1.05 34.62
N PHE A 19 0.84 1.78 34.39
CA PHE A 19 0.99 3.20 34.77
C PHE A 19 -0.17 4.12 34.34
N ARG A 20 -0.81 3.84 33.19
CA ARG A 20 -1.99 4.59 32.72
C ARG A 20 -3.19 4.40 33.66
N MET A 21 -3.41 3.17 34.10
CA MET A 21 -4.53 2.77 34.95
C MET A 21 -4.30 3.19 36.42
N GLN A 22 -3.05 3.11 36.91
CA GLN A 22 -2.63 3.77 38.17
C GLN A 22 -2.96 5.28 38.15
N ARG A 23 -2.56 6.00 37.10
CA ARG A 23 -2.80 7.45 36.95
C ARG A 23 -4.28 7.80 36.85
N ALA A 24 -5.09 6.97 36.19
CA ALA A 24 -6.54 7.14 36.10
C ALA A 24 -7.22 6.92 37.47
N CYS A 25 -6.87 5.83 38.17
CA CYS A 25 -7.36 5.51 39.51
C CYS A 25 -7.09 6.65 40.50
N LYS A 26 -5.84 7.13 40.57
CA LYS A 26 -5.46 8.27 41.40
C LYS A 26 -6.28 9.53 41.11
N ARG A 27 -6.49 9.88 39.83
CA ARG A 27 -7.33 11.03 39.44
C ARG A 27 -8.78 10.87 39.91
N TYR A 28 -9.34 9.68 39.80
CA TYR A 28 -10.71 9.40 40.25
C TYR A 28 -10.84 9.51 41.77
N MET A 29 -9.91 8.92 42.54
CA MET A 29 -9.93 9.01 44.00
C MET A 29 -9.74 10.45 44.51
N PHE A 30 -8.84 11.23 43.89
CA PHE A 30 -8.65 12.63 44.25
C PHE A 30 -9.89 13.47 43.92
N HIS A 31 -10.58 13.17 42.81
CA HIS A 31 -11.86 13.80 42.49
C HIS A 31 -12.94 13.46 43.53
N LEU A 32 -13.07 12.18 43.90
CA LEU A 32 -14.00 11.71 44.94
C LEU A 32 -13.78 12.43 46.28
N PHE A 33 -12.53 12.51 46.75
CA PHE A 33 -12.20 13.22 47.99
C PHE A 33 -12.46 14.73 47.88
N SER A 34 -12.22 15.35 46.72
CA SER A 34 -12.52 16.77 46.50
C SER A 34 -14.02 17.09 46.48
N GLN A 35 -14.89 16.12 46.15
CA GLN A 35 -16.34 16.31 46.19
C GLN A 35 -16.93 16.22 47.61
N SER A 36 -16.33 15.48 48.54
CA SER A 36 -16.84 15.37 49.91
C SER A 36 -15.76 15.02 50.94
N GLN A 37 -15.49 15.99 51.82
CA GLN A 37 -14.57 15.83 52.94
C GLN A 37 -14.99 14.71 53.92
N ALA A 38 -16.29 14.43 54.03
CA ALA A 38 -16.80 13.36 54.88
C ALA A 38 -16.34 11.96 54.38
N ILE A 39 -16.18 11.78 53.07
CA ILE A 39 -15.65 10.54 52.49
C ILE A 39 -14.18 10.37 52.88
N TYR A 40 -13.38 11.43 52.76
CA TYR A 40 -11.98 11.42 53.20
C TYR A 40 -11.86 11.08 54.69
N ASN A 41 -12.59 11.78 55.55
CA ASN A 41 -12.57 11.57 57.00
C ASN A 41 -12.99 10.13 57.37
N SER A 42 -14.01 9.57 56.70
CA SER A 42 -14.46 8.19 56.92
C SER A 42 -13.39 7.13 56.60
N TYR A 43 -12.67 7.29 55.49
CA TYR A 43 -11.53 6.41 55.20
C TYR A 43 -10.38 6.61 56.19
N LEU A 44 -10.08 7.85 56.59
CA LEU A 44 -9.03 8.16 57.56
C LEU A 44 -9.34 7.55 58.94
N ASP A 45 -10.60 7.62 59.40
CA ASP A 45 -11.02 7.02 60.67
C ASP A 45 -10.99 5.48 60.64
N GLU A 46 -11.38 4.84 59.53
CA GLU A 46 -11.27 3.37 59.40
C GLU A 46 -9.81 2.90 59.32
N VAL A 47 -8.88 3.73 58.80
CA VAL A 47 -7.42 3.49 58.85
C VAL A 47 -6.87 3.71 60.27
N LYS A 48 -7.20 4.84 60.91
CA LYS A 48 -6.78 5.19 62.28
C LYS A 48 -7.18 4.12 63.30
N ASN A 49 -8.42 3.63 63.20
CA ASN A 49 -8.94 2.57 64.06
C ASN A 49 -8.50 1.15 63.65
N SER A 50 -7.55 1.02 62.71
CA SER A 50 -7.03 -0.26 62.20
C SER A 50 -8.09 -1.23 61.65
N ARG A 51 -9.25 -0.71 61.21
CA ARG A 51 -10.34 -1.49 60.59
C ARG A 51 -10.06 -1.80 59.12
N ILE A 52 -9.30 -0.94 58.46
CA ILE A 52 -8.65 -1.24 57.18
C ILE A 52 -7.18 -1.60 57.49
N PRO A 53 -6.71 -2.81 57.15
CA PRO A 53 -5.33 -3.22 57.37
C PRO A 53 -4.41 -2.52 56.35
N TYR A 54 -3.95 -1.31 56.67
CA TYR A 54 -3.09 -0.49 55.81
C TYR A 54 -1.74 -1.15 55.45
N LYS A 55 -1.31 -2.18 56.19
CA LYS A 55 -0.17 -3.05 55.84
C LYS A 55 -0.43 -3.92 54.60
N ASP A 56 -1.68 -4.26 54.34
CA ASP A 56 -2.15 -5.01 53.17
C ASP A 56 -2.81 -4.11 52.13
N THR A 57 -3.16 -2.88 52.48
CA THR A 57 -3.61 -1.85 51.55
C THR A 57 -2.78 -0.55 51.54
N PRO A 58 -1.45 -0.59 51.33
CA PRO A 58 -0.62 0.63 51.28
C PRO A 58 -1.09 1.71 50.29
N PRO A 59 -1.55 1.39 49.05
CA PRO A 59 -1.94 2.43 48.09
C PRO A 59 -3.07 3.34 48.57
N LEU A 60 -4.00 2.86 49.41
CA LEU A 60 -5.04 3.72 49.97
C LEU A 60 -4.45 4.73 50.97
N LEU A 61 -3.56 4.27 51.85
CA LEU A 61 -2.84 5.13 52.80
C LEU A 61 -2.03 6.21 52.05
N GLY A 62 -1.33 5.82 50.99
CA GLY A 62 -0.60 6.75 50.13
C GLY A 62 -1.51 7.80 49.47
N LEU A 63 -2.66 7.41 48.93
CA LEU A 63 -3.62 8.35 48.34
C LEU A 63 -4.25 9.29 49.37
N LEU A 64 -4.56 8.81 50.58
CA LEU A 64 -5.09 9.66 51.66
C LEU A 64 -4.07 10.69 52.13
N LEU A 65 -2.80 10.30 52.27
CA LEU A 65 -1.73 11.20 52.66
C LEU A 65 -1.38 12.20 51.54
N GLU A 66 -1.32 11.75 50.28
CA GLU A 66 -1.01 12.64 49.16
C GLU A 66 -2.17 13.62 48.88
N PHE A 67 -3.43 13.20 49.06
CA PHE A 67 -4.57 14.11 49.02
C PHE A 67 -4.54 15.13 50.16
N SER A 68 -4.25 14.72 51.41
CA SER A 68 -4.17 15.68 52.53
C SER A 68 -3.09 16.75 52.30
N CYS A 69 -1.95 16.37 51.73
CA CYS A 69 -0.89 17.27 51.30
C CYS A 69 -1.31 18.34 50.27
N SER A 70 -2.50 18.20 49.66
CA SER A 70 -3.08 19.20 48.73
C SER A 70 -3.83 20.34 49.45
N SER A 71 -4.07 20.24 50.76
CA SER A 71 -4.73 21.27 51.57
C SER A 71 -4.04 21.43 52.93
N PRO A 72 -3.36 22.56 53.22
CA PRO A 72 -2.58 22.72 54.45
C PRO A 72 -3.37 22.47 55.74
N ALA A 73 -4.60 22.99 55.83
CA ALA A 73 -5.44 22.81 57.01
C ALA A 73 -5.84 21.34 57.25
N LEU A 74 -6.05 20.59 56.17
CA LEU A 74 -6.44 19.19 56.19
C LEU A 74 -5.25 18.28 56.53
N PHE A 75 -4.05 18.64 56.04
CA PHE A 75 -2.80 18.01 56.43
C PHE A 75 -2.56 18.16 57.94
N GLU A 76 -2.58 19.39 58.48
CA GLU A 76 -2.32 19.60 59.93
C GLU A 76 -3.31 18.86 60.85
N GLN A 77 -4.60 18.79 60.48
CA GLN A 77 -5.60 18.00 61.23
C GLN A 77 -5.32 16.49 61.24
N SER A 78 -4.63 15.96 60.23
CA SER A 78 -4.39 14.52 60.05
C SER A 78 -2.94 14.09 60.30
N LYS A 79 -1.99 15.04 60.33
CA LYS A 79 -0.54 14.81 60.43
C LYS A 79 -0.15 13.96 61.63
N ALA A 80 -0.67 14.26 62.82
CA ALA A 80 -0.40 13.51 64.04
C ALA A 80 -0.80 12.02 63.93
N ILE A 81 -1.89 11.70 63.21
CA ILE A 81 -2.32 10.32 62.97
C ILE A 81 -1.30 9.61 62.07
N PHE A 82 -0.86 10.26 60.99
CA PHE A 82 0.13 9.67 60.08
C PHE A 82 1.52 9.51 60.74
N VAL A 83 1.93 10.43 61.61
CA VAL A 83 3.17 10.31 62.41
C VAL A 83 3.08 9.14 63.39
N ASP A 84 1.97 8.97 64.12
CA ASP A 84 1.79 7.82 65.03
C ASP A 84 1.87 6.49 64.28
N ILE A 85 1.13 6.34 63.17
CA ILE A 85 1.18 5.13 62.33
C ILE A 85 2.60 4.89 61.80
N TYR A 86 3.32 5.93 61.36
CA TYR A 86 4.69 5.79 60.89
C TYR A 86 5.65 5.31 61.98
N VAL A 87 5.60 5.92 63.17
CA VAL A 87 6.46 5.53 64.29
C VAL A 87 6.13 4.11 64.77
N LYS A 88 4.85 3.77 64.90
CA LYS A 88 4.38 2.50 65.45
C LYS A 88 4.56 1.32 64.50
N ASP A 89 4.22 1.49 63.22
CA ASP A 89 4.07 0.39 62.27
C ASP A 89 5.12 0.37 61.15
N VAL A 90 5.90 1.45 60.99
CA VAL A 90 7.08 1.47 60.10
C VAL A 90 8.36 1.39 60.93
N LEU A 91 8.63 2.35 61.83
CA LEU A 91 9.88 2.36 62.61
C LEU A 91 9.94 1.26 63.69
N ASN A 92 8.89 1.10 64.50
CA ASN A 92 8.82 0.07 65.55
C ASN A 92 8.26 -1.28 65.04
N SER A 93 8.36 -1.57 63.73
CA SER A 93 7.91 -2.85 63.17
C SER A 93 8.63 -4.04 63.82
N ARG A 94 7.91 -5.15 63.96
CA ARG A 94 8.43 -6.45 64.44
C ARG A 94 8.80 -7.41 63.30
N GLU A 95 8.48 -7.04 62.06
CA GLU A 95 8.66 -7.85 60.85
C GLU A 95 9.20 -6.97 59.72
N LYS A 96 9.96 -7.57 58.78
CA LYS A 96 10.48 -6.85 57.61
C LYS A 96 9.31 -6.32 56.76
N LEU A 97 9.36 -5.03 56.43
CA LEU A 97 8.27 -4.33 55.77
C LEU A 97 8.12 -4.74 54.30
N LYS A 98 6.89 -4.65 53.77
CA LYS A 98 6.66 -4.74 52.31
C LYS A 98 7.23 -3.46 51.65
N PRO A 99 8.03 -3.52 50.57
CA PRO A 99 8.75 -2.36 49.99
C PRO A 99 7.89 -1.17 49.55
N ASN A 100 6.57 -1.36 49.42
CA ASN A 100 5.64 -0.31 49.03
C ASN A 100 5.10 0.50 50.22
N LEU A 101 5.17 -0.01 51.46
CA LEU A 101 4.58 0.67 52.62
C LEU A 101 5.35 1.92 53.03
N SER A 102 6.68 1.85 53.14
CA SER A 102 7.53 3.01 53.44
C SER A 102 7.34 4.15 52.42
N LYS A 103 7.21 3.78 51.14
CA LYS A 103 7.02 4.72 50.02
C LYS A 103 5.74 5.53 50.13
N CYS A 104 4.68 4.96 50.69
CA CYS A 104 3.42 5.67 50.90
C CYS A 104 3.56 6.90 51.82
N PHE A 105 4.56 6.93 52.72
CA PHE A 105 4.78 8.03 53.65
C PHE A 105 5.62 9.19 53.09
N GLN A 106 6.15 9.09 51.86
CA GLN A 106 6.98 10.14 51.26
C GLN A 106 6.40 11.58 51.39
N PRO A 107 5.09 11.83 51.19
CA PRO A 107 4.52 13.17 51.33
C PRO A 107 4.52 13.73 52.77
N LEU A 108 4.52 12.86 53.79
CA LEU A 108 4.68 13.23 55.20
C LEU A 108 6.14 13.60 55.50
N LEU A 109 7.09 12.76 55.07
CA LEU A 109 8.52 12.93 55.37
C LEU A 109 9.08 14.25 54.85
N LEU A 110 8.64 14.66 53.66
CA LEU A 110 8.97 15.96 53.05
C LEU A 110 8.42 17.18 53.81
N ARG A 111 7.52 16.98 54.80
CA ARG A 111 6.82 18.01 55.58
C ARG A 111 6.99 17.85 57.10
N LEU A 112 7.91 17.00 57.56
CA LEU A 112 8.26 16.91 58.98
C LEU A 112 8.98 18.19 59.43
N SER A 113 8.65 18.69 60.62
CA SER A 113 9.39 19.79 61.22
C SER A 113 10.71 19.29 61.85
N PRO A 114 11.73 20.16 62.01
CA PRO A 114 12.95 19.80 62.73
C PRO A 114 12.69 19.33 64.17
N GLU A 115 11.70 19.91 64.84
CA GLU A 115 11.32 19.56 66.21
C GLU A 115 10.66 18.18 66.29
N GLU A 116 9.72 17.87 65.39
CA GLU A 116 9.11 16.53 65.28
C GLU A 116 10.16 15.46 64.96
N PHE A 117 11.10 15.79 64.06
CA PHE A 117 12.19 14.89 63.72
C PHE A 117 13.08 14.61 64.93
N GLN A 118 13.53 15.65 65.64
CA GLN A 118 14.43 15.51 66.79
C GLN A 118 13.75 14.83 68.00
N THR A 119 12.49 15.13 68.28
CA THR A 119 11.81 14.68 69.51
C THR A 119 11.09 13.34 69.38
N VAL A 120 10.57 13.01 68.20
CA VAL A 120 9.73 11.80 67.98
C VAL A 120 10.41 10.79 67.05
N ILE A 121 10.86 11.23 65.87
CA ILE A 121 11.31 10.33 64.82
C ILE A 121 12.72 9.79 65.09
N LEU A 122 13.68 10.67 65.37
CA LEU A 122 15.09 10.34 65.57
C LEU A 122 15.30 9.38 66.76
N PRO A 123 14.69 9.57 67.95
CA PRO A 123 14.84 8.63 69.06
C PRO A 123 14.26 7.24 68.75
N ALA A 124 13.15 7.17 68.00
CA ALA A 124 12.57 5.91 67.54
C ALA A 124 13.49 5.19 66.54
N ALA A 125 14.02 5.90 65.55
CA ALA A 125 14.96 5.35 64.57
C ALA A 125 16.25 4.85 65.22
N LEU A 126 16.89 5.65 66.08
CA LEU A 126 18.12 5.27 66.80
C LEU A 126 17.90 4.05 67.71
N LYS A 127 16.79 4.00 68.45
CA LYS A 127 16.42 2.87 69.30
C LYS A 127 16.25 1.58 68.51
N MET A 128 15.64 1.66 67.32
CA MET A 128 15.38 0.48 66.49
C MET A 128 16.61 0.04 65.70
N LEU A 129 17.44 0.96 65.20
CA LEU A 129 18.74 0.63 64.59
C LEU A 129 19.69 -0.08 65.57
N LYS A 130 19.66 0.29 66.86
CA LYS A 130 20.46 -0.38 67.91
C LYS A 130 19.92 -1.76 68.32
N ARG A 131 18.61 -2.01 68.15
CA ARG A 131 17.95 -3.26 68.62
C ARG A 131 17.77 -4.28 67.50
N ASN A 132 17.10 -3.88 66.43
CA ASN A 132 16.69 -4.74 65.31
C ASN A 132 17.07 -4.07 63.97
N PRO A 133 18.37 -3.81 63.69
CA PRO A 133 18.79 -3.09 62.50
C PRO A 133 18.23 -3.72 61.22
N GLU A 134 18.25 -5.04 61.11
CA GLU A 134 17.76 -5.83 59.97
C GLU A 134 16.30 -5.66 59.58
N ILE A 135 15.46 -5.19 60.50
CA ILE A 135 14.04 -4.94 60.25
C ILE A 135 13.83 -3.49 59.79
N VAL A 136 14.59 -2.55 60.37
CA VAL A 136 14.32 -1.11 60.24
C VAL A 136 15.24 -0.40 59.24
N LEU A 137 16.36 -1.00 58.82
CA LEU A 137 17.41 -0.32 58.03
C LEU A 137 16.86 0.35 56.76
N GLU A 138 16.12 -0.39 55.94
CA GLU A 138 15.44 0.09 54.72
C GLU A 138 14.46 1.24 55.03
N ALA A 139 13.75 1.17 56.15
CA ALA A 139 12.81 2.21 56.58
C ALA A 139 13.50 3.50 57.03
N VAL A 140 14.64 3.40 57.73
CA VAL A 140 15.44 4.59 58.11
C VAL A 140 16.25 5.12 56.92
N GLY A 141 16.70 4.27 56.00
CA GLY A 141 17.25 4.69 54.71
C GLY A 141 16.24 5.52 53.93
N PHE A 142 15.02 5.01 53.77
CA PHE A 142 13.93 5.75 53.13
C PHE A 142 13.56 7.04 53.88
N LEU A 143 13.61 7.05 55.22
CA LEU A 143 13.42 8.24 56.04
C LEU A 143 14.45 9.33 55.68
N LEU A 144 15.75 9.01 55.84
CA LEU A 144 16.84 9.96 55.67
C LEU A 144 16.89 10.52 54.24
N ALA A 145 16.55 9.71 53.24
CA ALA A 145 16.47 10.17 51.85
C ALA A 145 15.35 11.21 51.61
N ASN A 146 14.21 11.09 52.30
CA ASN A 146 12.99 11.86 51.98
C ASN A 146 12.65 12.98 52.98
N VAL A 147 13.38 13.15 54.08
CA VAL A 147 13.23 14.33 54.94
C VAL A 147 13.77 15.59 54.27
N ASN A 148 13.06 16.71 54.46
CA ASN A 148 13.49 18.04 54.01
C ASN A 148 14.08 18.86 55.17
N ILE A 149 15.08 18.28 55.84
CA ILE A 149 15.71 18.80 57.06
C ILE A 149 17.23 18.69 56.89
N ASP A 150 17.98 19.71 57.33
CA ASP A 150 19.44 19.65 57.41
C ASP A 150 19.86 18.66 58.50
N LEU A 151 20.64 17.65 58.09
CA LEU A 151 21.06 16.54 58.94
C LEU A 151 22.35 16.82 59.71
N SER A 152 23.03 17.95 59.49
CA SER A 152 24.32 18.28 60.11
C SER A 152 24.36 18.11 61.64
N LYS A 153 23.25 18.43 62.34
CA LYS A 153 23.14 18.30 63.81
C LYS A 153 22.96 16.86 64.30
N TYR A 154 22.53 15.95 63.43
CA TYR A 154 22.14 14.57 63.77
C TYR A 154 23.12 13.53 63.19
N SER A 155 23.91 13.90 62.17
CA SER A 155 24.85 13.00 61.49
C SER A 155 25.82 12.28 62.43
N LEU A 156 26.37 12.96 63.44
CA LEU A 156 27.30 12.35 64.39
C LEU A 156 26.63 11.45 65.44
N GLU A 157 25.31 11.57 65.66
CA GLU A 157 24.55 10.65 66.52
C GLU A 157 24.09 9.40 65.75
N LEU A 158 23.76 9.57 64.45
CA LEU A 158 23.34 8.49 63.55
C LEU A 158 24.50 7.65 63.03
N LEU A 159 25.64 8.26 62.67
CA LEU A 159 26.75 7.56 62.04
C LEU A 159 27.26 6.34 62.86
N PRO A 160 27.46 6.42 64.19
CA PRO A 160 27.93 5.28 64.99
C PRO A 160 27.02 4.05 64.99
N VAL A 161 25.71 4.20 64.72
CA VAL A 161 24.79 3.05 64.60
C VAL A 161 24.70 2.51 63.17
N ILE A 162 25.12 3.28 62.17
CA ILE A 162 25.12 2.92 60.75
C ILE A 162 26.43 2.21 60.36
N LEU A 163 27.59 2.67 60.84
CA LEU A 163 28.90 2.11 60.48
C LEU A 163 29.10 0.62 60.80
N PRO A 164 28.50 0.04 61.86
CA PRO A 164 28.51 -1.41 62.06
C PRO A 164 27.75 -2.17 60.96
N GLN A 165 26.66 -1.61 60.44
CA GLN A 165 25.85 -2.22 59.37
C GLN A 165 26.55 -2.11 58.00
N ALA A 166 27.23 -0.98 57.73
CA ALA A 166 28.08 -0.82 56.54
C ALA A 166 29.25 -1.81 56.47
N ARG A 167 29.61 -2.46 57.61
CA ARG A 167 30.65 -3.49 57.74
C ARG A 167 30.11 -4.92 57.85
N HIS A 168 28.80 -5.11 57.76
CA HIS A 168 28.16 -6.41 57.99
C HIS A 168 28.47 -7.43 56.86
N VAL A 169 28.34 -8.73 57.14
CA VAL A 169 28.59 -9.80 56.15
C VAL A 169 27.49 -9.90 55.09
N ASP A 170 26.25 -9.59 55.47
CA ASP A 170 25.07 -9.42 54.61
C ASP A 170 25.24 -8.20 53.69
N GLU A 171 25.07 -8.40 52.38
CA GLU A 171 25.28 -7.34 51.37
C GLU A 171 24.16 -6.31 51.34
N ASP A 172 22.89 -6.74 51.48
CA ASP A 172 21.74 -5.83 51.51
C ASP A 172 21.89 -4.82 52.66
N ARG A 173 22.32 -5.30 53.84
CA ARG A 173 22.59 -4.43 54.99
C ARG A 173 23.73 -3.44 54.74
N ARG A 174 24.79 -3.85 54.03
CA ARG A 174 25.87 -2.92 53.66
C ARG A 174 25.35 -1.83 52.73
N LEU A 175 24.62 -2.20 51.68
CA LEU A 175 24.12 -1.27 50.66
C LEU A 175 23.14 -0.24 51.24
N GLU A 176 22.19 -0.68 52.07
CA GLU A 176 21.26 0.23 52.76
C GLU A 176 21.99 1.16 53.74
N ALA A 177 22.95 0.64 54.53
CA ALA A 177 23.74 1.46 55.43
C ALA A 177 24.61 2.50 54.69
N LEU A 178 25.19 2.14 53.54
CA LEU A 178 25.91 3.07 52.67
C LEU A 178 24.98 4.15 52.10
N SER A 179 23.77 3.77 51.65
CA SER A 179 22.75 4.72 51.23
C SER A 179 22.38 5.71 52.34
N MET A 180 22.33 5.26 53.60
CA MET A 180 22.14 6.14 54.76
C MET A 180 23.32 7.11 54.95
N VAL A 181 24.58 6.65 54.83
CA VAL A 181 25.76 7.54 54.89
C VAL A 181 25.71 8.59 53.77
N ARG A 182 25.31 8.20 52.55
CA ARG A 182 25.09 9.15 51.44
C ARG A 182 24.02 10.18 51.80
N CYS A 183 22.87 9.78 52.34
CA CYS A 183 21.81 10.70 52.73
C CYS A 183 22.27 11.68 53.83
N LEU A 184 23.05 11.22 54.81
CA LEU A 184 23.65 12.10 55.83
C LEU A 184 24.61 13.11 55.19
N SER A 185 25.43 12.67 54.22
CA SER A 185 26.36 13.54 53.48
C SER A 185 25.63 14.60 52.64
N GLU A 186 24.72 14.17 51.75
CA GLU A 186 23.97 15.04 50.82
C GLU A 186 23.11 16.09 51.54
N LYS A 187 22.63 15.79 52.75
CA LYS A 187 21.74 16.66 53.53
C LYS A 187 22.42 17.35 54.72
N SER A 188 23.73 17.24 54.89
CA SER A 188 24.48 18.02 55.90
C SER A 188 25.03 19.29 55.27
N SER A 189 24.53 20.46 55.68
CA SER A 189 24.97 21.74 55.12
C SER A 189 26.30 22.26 55.71
N ASN A 190 26.64 21.85 56.93
CA ASN A 190 27.85 22.29 57.62
C ASN A 190 29.09 21.46 57.20
N PRO A 191 30.15 22.06 56.63
CA PRO A 191 31.37 21.35 56.24
C PRO A 191 32.10 20.70 57.42
N ASP A 192 32.06 21.29 58.62
CA ASP A 192 32.69 20.74 59.83
C ASP A 192 32.09 19.36 60.19
N THR A 193 30.80 19.17 59.90
CA THR A 193 30.14 17.86 60.09
C THR A 193 30.73 16.82 59.16
N ILE A 194 30.94 17.14 57.87
CA ILE A 194 31.49 16.19 56.90
C ILE A 194 32.94 15.81 57.27
N GLU A 195 33.73 16.77 57.73
CA GLU A 195 35.08 16.49 58.24
C GLU A 195 35.04 15.61 59.50
N ALA A 196 34.15 15.87 60.46
CA ALA A 196 33.98 15.05 61.65
C ALA A 196 33.47 13.62 61.34
N MET A 197 32.60 13.47 60.33
CA MET A 197 32.18 12.15 59.82
C MET A 197 33.36 11.41 59.16
N PHE A 198 34.19 12.11 58.37
CA PHE A 198 35.39 11.53 57.78
C PHE A 198 36.43 11.15 58.86
N ALA A 199 36.64 11.99 59.87
CA ALA A 199 37.52 11.70 61.00
C ALA A 199 37.05 10.44 61.76
N SER A 200 35.74 10.28 61.95
CA SER A 200 35.13 9.08 62.55
C SER A 200 35.39 7.83 61.70
N LEU A 201 35.17 7.89 60.38
CA LEU A 201 35.49 6.79 59.46
C LEU A 201 36.99 6.45 59.43
N LYS A 202 37.85 7.48 59.42
CA LYS A 202 39.31 7.34 59.45
C LYS A 202 39.78 6.66 60.74
N ALA A 203 39.20 6.99 61.89
CA ALA A 203 39.48 6.33 63.16
C ALA A 203 39.07 4.84 63.13
N VAL A 204 37.91 4.52 62.55
CA VAL A 204 37.44 3.14 62.39
C VAL A 204 38.35 2.33 61.45
N ILE A 205 38.77 2.90 60.32
CA ILE A 205 39.75 2.27 59.40
C ILE A 205 41.11 2.09 60.12
N GLY A 206 41.51 3.05 60.95
CA GLY A 206 42.69 2.98 61.83
C GLY A 206 42.57 2.01 63.01
N GLY A 207 41.42 1.35 63.19
CA GLY A 207 41.23 0.29 64.18
C GLY A 207 40.64 0.70 65.53
N SER A 208 40.01 1.88 65.65
CA SER A 208 39.34 2.30 66.91
C SER A 208 38.24 1.33 67.36
N ASP A 209 37.55 0.70 66.41
CA ASP A 209 36.53 -0.33 66.62
C ASP A 209 37.12 -1.76 66.54
N GLY A 210 38.43 -1.90 66.68
CA GLY A 210 39.17 -3.12 66.39
C GLY A 210 39.59 -3.25 64.92
N ARG A 211 40.55 -4.15 64.65
CA ARG A 211 41.14 -4.33 63.32
C ARG A 211 40.15 -4.96 62.33
N LEU A 212 39.91 -4.30 61.20
CA LEU A 212 39.05 -4.79 60.12
C LEU A 212 39.71 -5.97 59.39
N GLN A 213 39.50 -7.20 59.86
CA GLN A 213 40.19 -8.39 59.35
C GLN A 213 39.71 -8.78 57.95
N SER A 214 38.39 -8.75 57.70
CA SER A 214 37.82 -9.23 56.44
C SER A 214 37.91 -8.18 55.31
N PRO A 215 37.98 -8.59 54.03
CA PRO A 215 37.90 -7.66 52.91
C PRO A 215 36.59 -6.87 52.89
N HIS A 216 35.44 -7.51 53.13
CA HIS A 216 34.13 -6.84 53.08
C HIS A 216 33.97 -5.74 54.14
N GLN A 217 34.58 -5.88 55.32
CA GLN A 217 34.61 -4.84 56.35
C GLN A 217 35.41 -3.61 55.90
N ARG A 218 36.55 -3.83 55.24
CA ARG A 218 37.40 -2.76 54.69
C ARG A 218 36.71 -2.05 53.52
N ILE A 219 36.18 -2.81 52.56
CA ILE A 219 35.36 -2.32 51.44
C ILE A 219 34.18 -1.48 51.96
N GLY A 220 33.46 -1.95 52.97
CA GLY A 220 32.35 -1.23 53.58
C GLY A 220 32.73 0.15 54.14
N MET A 221 33.91 0.30 54.76
CA MET A 221 34.38 1.60 55.27
C MET A 221 34.93 2.50 54.17
N LEU A 222 35.59 1.95 53.16
CA LEU A 222 36.05 2.71 52.00
C LEU A 222 34.88 3.24 51.17
N ASN A 223 33.85 2.42 50.98
CA ASN A 223 32.60 2.86 50.37
C ASN A 223 31.92 3.92 51.24
N ALA A 224 31.91 3.81 52.57
CA ALA A 224 31.37 4.88 53.42
C ALA A 224 32.17 6.19 53.29
N VAL A 225 33.49 6.14 53.11
CA VAL A 225 34.31 7.32 52.76
C VAL A 225 33.95 7.84 51.37
N GLN A 226 33.67 6.97 50.40
CA GLN A 226 33.18 7.37 49.07
C GLN A 226 31.84 8.12 49.16
N GLU A 227 30.89 7.65 49.97
CA GLU A 227 29.56 8.28 50.11
C GLU A 227 29.63 9.69 50.73
N LEU A 228 30.69 10.01 51.48
CA LEU A 228 30.92 11.38 51.97
C LEU A 228 31.30 12.38 50.84
N ALA A 229 31.72 11.91 49.66
CA ALA A 229 31.99 12.78 48.51
C ALA A 229 30.72 13.44 47.94
N SER A 230 29.54 12.90 48.22
CA SER A 230 28.23 13.46 47.82
C SER A 230 27.80 14.71 48.62
N SER A 231 28.69 15.26 49.45
CA SER A 231 28.41 16.46 50.27
C SER A 231 28.19 17.72 49.40
N PRO A 232 27.33 18.67 49.83
CA PRO A 232 27.04 19.91 49.10
C PRO A 232 28.28 20.75 48.80
N GLU A 233 28.31 21.44 47.66
CA GLU A 233 29.50 22.20 47.22
C GLU A 233 29.85 23.39 48.11
N GLY A 234 31.15 23.57 48.36
CA GLY A 234 31.67 24.70 49.14
C GLY A 234 33.20 24.77 49.11
N LYS A 235 33.75 25.95 49.37
CA LYS A 235 35.22 26.21 49.29
C LYS A 235 36.06 25.26 50.15
N TYR A 236 35.52 24.78 51.27
CA TYR A 236 36.20 23.88 52.20
C TYR A 236 36.44 22.47 51.62
N ILE A 237 35.61 22.03 50.66
CA ILE A 237 35.72 20.70 50.05
C ILE A 237 37.03 20.51 49.28
N GLY A 238 37.63 21.56 48.71
CA GLY A 238 38.94 21.45 48.06
C GLY A 238 40.04 20.98 49.01
N CYS A 239 40.11 21.61 50.19
CA CYS A 239 41.05 21.23 51.26
C CYS A 239 40.76 19.83 51.81
N LEU A 240 39.50 19.52 52.12
CA LEU A 240 39.11 18.21 52.63
C LEU A 240 39.39 17.11 51.61
N SER A 241 39.05 17.32 50.33
CA SER A 241 39.31 16.36 49.26
C SER A 241 40.79 16.06 49.08
N ARG A 242 41.68 17.06 49.18
CA ARG A 242 43.13 16.84 49.14
C ARG A 242 43.59 15.93 50.29
N THR A 243 43.06 16.14 51.49
CA THR A 243 43.34 15.32 52.68
C THR A 243 42.82 13.89 52.54
N VAL A 244 41.58 13.71 52.07
CA VAL A 244 40.96 12.40 51.85
C VAL A 244 41.69 11.62 50.75
N CYS A 245 41.99 12.25 49.61
CA CYS A 245 42.76 11.61 48.53
C CYS A 245 44.15 11.17 49.00
N SER A 246 44.86 12.00 49.77
CA SER A 246 46.18 11.66 50.32
C SER A 246 46.11 10.47 51.29
N PHE A 247 45.06 10.40 52.11
CA PHE A 247 44.77 9.26 52.99
C PHE A 247 44.47 7.98 52.20
N LEU A 248 43.62 8.06 51.18
CA LEU A 248 43.27 6.90 50.33
C LEU A 248 44.49 6.36 49.54
N ILE A 249 45.38 7.22 49.05
CA ILE A 249 46.64 6.80 48.43
C ILE A 249 47.55 6.06 49.43
N ALA A 250 47.56 6.46 50.71
CA ALA A 250 48.30 5.73 51.74
C ALA A 250 47.65 4.36 51.99
N CYS A 251 46.33 4.29 52.17
CA CYS A 251 45.60 3.03 52.33
C CYS A 251 45.86 2.04 51.18
N TYR A 252 45.98 2.51 49.93
CA TYR A 252 46.26 1.65 48.78
C TYR A 252 47.64 0.98 48.86
N LYS A 253 48.65 1.70 49.36
CA LYS A 253 50.02 1.18 49.47
C LYS A 253 50.17 0.12 50.55
N ASP A 254 49.35 0.22 51.61
CA ASP A 254 49.35 -0.70 52.74
C ASP A 254 48.40 -1.91 52.53
N GLU A 255 47.65 -1.95 51.42
CA GLU A 255 46.61 -2.95 51.14
C GLU A 255 47.03 -3.97 50.06
N GLY A 256 46.93 -5.25 50.41
CA GLY A 256 47.30 -6.38 49.55
C GLY A 256 46.13 -7.06 48.84
N ASN A 257 44.88 -6.74 49.18
CA ASN A 257 43.69 -7.32 48.57
C ASN A 257 43.19 -6.51 47.35
N GLU A 258 42.99 -7.20 46.23
CA GLU A 258 42.64 -6.59 44.94
C GLU A 258 41.27 -5.89 44.95
N ASP A 259 40.24 -6.49 45.56
CA ASP A 259 38.88 -5.93 45.66
C ASP A 259 38.80 -4.71 46.59
N VAL A 260 39.57 -4.73 47.68
CA VAL A 260 39.74 -3.58 48.57
C VAL A 260 40.42 -2.44 47.80
N ASN A 261 41.49 -2.71 47.06
CA ASN A 261 42.18 -1.72 46.24
C ASN A 261 41.30 -1.11 45.14
N LEU A 262 40.41 -1.89 44.50
CA LEU A 262 39.41 -1.35 43.58
C LEU A 262 38.41 -0.40 44.29
N SER A 263 38.05 -0.71 45.53
CA SER A 263 37.16 0.13 46.35
C SER A 263 37.85 1.44 46.80
N ILE A 264 39.15 1.38 47.12
CA ILE A 264 39.97 2.57 47.37
C ILE A 264 40.01 3.47 46.13
N LEU A 265 40.20 2.90 44.93
CA LEU A 265 40.22 3.67 43.68
C LEU A 265 38.87 4.32 43.38
N SER A 266 37.75 3.65 43.68
CA SER A 266 36.40 4.22 43.54
C SER A 266 36.14 5.40 44.51
N ALA A 267 36.58 5.27 45.77
CA ALA A 267 36.53 6.35 46.76
C ALA A 267 37.43 7.53 46.35
N LEU A 268 38.65 7.23 45.90
CA LEU A 268 39.64 8.22 45.46
C LEU A 268 39.12 9.02 44.27
N ALA A 269 38.52 8.35 43.29
CA ALA A 269 37.93 8.96 42.11
C ALA A 269 36.79 9.92 42.46
N SER A 270 35.91 9.49 43.37
CA SER A 270 34.75 10.27 43.79
C SER A 270 35.18 11.57 44.46
N TRP A 271 36.14 11.51 45.39
CA TRP A 271 36.73 12.70 46.01
C TRP A 271 37.53 13.56 45.03
N ALA A 272 38.48 12.98 44.30
CA ALA A 272 39.33 13.72 43.37
C ALA A 272 38.53 14.46 42.26
N SER A 273 37.35 13.97 41.89
CA SER A 273 36.45 14.68 40.96
C SER A 273 35.81 15.96 41.54
N ARG A 274 35.75 16.12 42.87
CA ARG A 274 35.12 17.29 43.52
C ARG A 274 35.95 18.57 43.43
N SER A 275 37.26 18.49 43.22
CA SER A 275 38.13 19.68 43.16
C SER A 275 39.47 19.43 42.48
N SER A 276 39.88 20.37 41.64
CA SER A 276 41.24 20.46 41.07
C SER A 276 42.34 20.61 42.14
N ASP A 277 42.01 21.08 43.35
CA ASP A 277 42.94 21.11 44.50
C ASP A 277 43.40 19.72 44.95
N ALA A 278 42.62 18.68 44.64
CA ALA A 278 42.95 17.29 44.96
C ALA A 278 43.91 16.64 43.94
N ILE A 279 44.05 17.20 42.73
CA ILE A 279 44.93 16.67 41.68
C ILE A 279 46.36 17.16 41.90
N GLN A 280 46.98 16.60 42.92
CA GLN A 280 48.36 16.87 43.30
C GLN A 280 49.34 15.94 42.53
N PRO A 281 50.62 16.31 42.36
CA PRO A 281 51.59 15.50 41.61
C PRO A 281 51.79 14.07 42.15
N ASN A 282 51.50 13.84 43.45
CA ASN A 282 51.50 12.52 44.07
C ASN A 282 50.35 11.62 43.56
N LEU A 283 49.18 12.18 43.24
CA LEU A 283 48.05 11.46 42.64
C LEU A 283 48.35 11.11 41.18
N VAL A 284 48.89 12.06 40.42
CA VAL A 284 49.25 11.85 39.01
C VAL A 284 50.32 10.75 38.88
N SER A 285 51.39 10.82 39.69
CA SER A 285 52.42 9.77 39.72
C SER A 285 51.93 8.42 40.25
N PHE A 286 51.02 8.41 41.22
CA PHE A 286 50.33 7.19 41.69
C PHE A 286 49.54 6.51 40.57
N VAL A 287 48.72 7.27 39.83
CA VAL A 287 47.97 6.74 38.68
C VAL A 287 48.92 6.27 37.58
N ALA A 288 49.98 7.02 37.27
CA ALA A 288 50.96 6.64 36.24
C ALA A 288 51.69 5.32 36.56
N ALA A 289 51.90 5.01 37.84
CA ALA A 289 52.37 3.69 38.28
C ALA A 289 51.25 2.64 38.15
N GLY A 290 50.04 2.95 38.62
CA GLY A 290 48.86 2.10 38.55
C GLY A 290 48.46 1.63 37.15
N LEU A 291 48.70 2.46 36.13
CA LEU A 291 48.49 2.10 34.72
C LEU A 291 49.39 0.94 34.23
N LYS A 292 50.41 0.53 35.01
CA LYS A 292 51.32 -0.59 34.71
C LYS A 292 51.00 -1.87 35.50
N GLU A 293 49.98 -1.85 36.36
CA GLU A 293 49.60 -3.00 37.18
C GLU A 293 48.84 -4.09 36.39
N LYS A 294 48.40 -5.13 37.10
CA LYS A 294 47.55 -6.20 36.57
C LYS A 294 46.24 -5.64 36.00
N GLU A 295 45.62 -6.38 35.08
CA GLU A 295 44.47 -5.96 34.29
C GLU A 295 43.34 -5.30 35.10
N ALA A 296 42.89 -5.94 36.19
CA ALA A 296 41.77 -5.41 36.98
C ALA A 296 42.12 -4.10 37.69
N LEU A 297 43.28 -4.02 38.37
CA LEU A 297 43.73 -2.80 39.04
C LEU A 297 44.03 -1.67 38.04
N ARG A 298 44.70 -1.97 36.92
CA ARG A 298 44.90 -1.02 35.81
C ARG A 298 43.56 -0.46 35.31
N ARG A 299 42.54 -1.32 35.14
CA ARG A 299 41.19 -0.89 34.76
C ARG A 299 40.50 -0.08 35.87
N GLY A 300 40.79 -0.38 37.15
CA GLY A 300 40.42 0.43 38.30
C GLY A 300 41.00 1.84 38.24
N HIS A 301 42.29 1.98 37.94
CA HIS A 301 42.96 3.28 37.75
C HIS A 301 42.36 4.04 36.56
N LEU A 302 42.10 3.37 35.43
CA LEU A 302 41.42 3.98 34.28
C LEU A 302 39.98 4.42 34.59
N ARG A 303 39.22 3.64 35.38
CA ARG A 303 37.90 4.03 35.90
C ARG A 303 37.98 5.25 36.81
N CYS A 304 39.00 5.31 37.67
CA CYS A 304 39.26 6.44 38.54
C CYS A 304 39.47 7.72 37.73
N VAL A 305 40.40 7.70 36.75
CA VAL A 305 40.65 8.87 35.88
C VAL A 305 39.42 9.28 35.08
N ARG A 306 38.64 8.34 34.52
CA ARG A 306 37.38 8.65 33.82
C ARG A 306 36.42 9.47 34.68
N ILE A 307 36.27 9.13 35.96
CA ILE A 307 35.40 9.83 36.90
C ILE A 307 35.95 11.21 37.24
N ILE A 308 37.27 11.33 37.45
CA ILE A 308 37.93 12.63 37.69
C ILE A 308 37.68 13.57 36.50
N CYS A 309 37.91 13.10 35.27
CA CYS A 309 37.63 13.82 34.02
C CYS A 309 36.13 14.09 33.73
N ARG A 310 35.22 13.93 34.70
CA ARG A 310 33.88 14.54 34.67
C ARG A 310 33.91 16.01 35.07
N ASN A 311 34.88 16.42 35.89
CA ASN A 311 35.13 17.80 36.24
C ASN A 311 36.13 18.39 35.21
N PRO A 312 35.72 19.35 34.36
CA PRO A 312 36.60 19.89 33.31
C PRO A 312 37.84 20.58 33.88
N ASP A 313 37.74 21.19 35.06
CA ASP A 313 38.83 21.94 35.71
C ASP A 313 40.01 21.03 36.11
N THR A 314 39.80 19.71 36.17
CA THR A 314 40.84 18.72 36.50
C THR A 314 41.66 18.26 35.28
N ILE A 315 41.15 18.44 34.06
CA ILE A 315 41.71 17.80 32.85
C ILE A 315 43.12 18.30 32.56
N SER A 316 43.37 19.60 32.74
CA SER A 316 44.68 20.24 32.53
C SER A 316 45.78 19.67 33.44
N GLN A 317 45.44 19.27 34.66
CA GLN A 317 46.34 18.71 35.67
C GLN A 317 46.64 17.22 35.44
N ILE A 318 45.91 16.57 34.52
CA ILE A 318 46.04 15.14 34.19
C ILE A 318 46.83 14.94 32.89
N SER A 319 47.20 16.03 32.20
CA SER A 319 47.97 16.04 30.94
C SER A 319 49.26 15.22 30.98
N ASP A 320 49.96 15.16 32.12
CA ASP A 320 51.16 14.34 32.31
C ASP A 320 50.93 12.82 32.13
N LEU A 321 49.68 12.34 32.21
CA LEU A 321 49.32 10.95 31.91
C LEU A 321 49.20 10.65 30.41
N LEU A 322 49.28 11.66 29.52
CA LEU A 322 49.05 11.49 28.09
C LEU A 322 49.92 10.38 27.48
N SER A 323 51.22 10.38 27.75
CA SER A 323 52.16 9.38 27.20
C SER A 323 51.82 7.93 27.58
N PRO A 324 51.67 7.56 28.88
CA PRO A 324 51.27 6.20 29.24
C PRO A 324 49.86 5.82 28.75
N LEU A 325 48.92 6.78 28.68
CA LEU A 325 47.58 6.52 28.12
C LEU A 325 47.63 6.25 26.60
N ILE A 326 48.41 7.00 25.82
CA ILE A 326 48.62 6.76 24.39
C ILE A 326 49.17 5.35 24.12
N GLN A 327 50.09 4.87 24.96
CA GLN A 327 50.60 3.50 24.85
C GLN A 327 49.52 2.44 25.17
N LEU A 328 48.60 2.72 26.09
CA LEU A 328 47.44 1.84 26.35
C LEU A 328 46.42 1.86 25.21
N VAL A 329 46.19 3.00 24.55
CA VAL A 329 45.38 3.06 23.31
C VAL A 329 45.99 2.16 22.23
N LYS A 330 47.28 2.35 21.91
CA LYS A 330 47.98 1.50 20.93
C LYS A 330 47.90 0.01 21.27
N THR A 331 48.11 -0.34 22.53
CA THR A 331 48.10 -1.75 22.98
C THR A 331 46.70 -2.35 22.99
N GLY A 332 45.67 -1.60 23.41
CA GLY A 332 44.29 -2.08 23.46
C GLY A 332 43.64 -2.21 22.07
N PHE A 333 43.99 -1.35 21.12
CA PHE A 333 43.49 -1.49 19.75
C PHE A 333 44.19 -2.62 18.99
N THR A 334 45.49 -2.88 19.23
CA THR A 334 46.21 -4.02 18.64
C THR A 334 45.93 -5.37 19.33
N LYS A 335 45.64 -5.41 20.64
CA LYS A 335 45.38 -6.65 21.39
C LYS A 335 43.93 -6.70 21.89
N ALA A 336 43.10 -7.54 21.25
CA ALA A 336 41.68 -7.66 21.58
C ALA A 336 41.36 -7.89 23.07
N VAL A 337 42.21 -8.63 23.80
CA VAL A 337 42.05 -8.86 25.26
C VAL A 337 42.13 -7.56 26.07
N GLN A 338 42.94 -6.59 25.63
CA GLN A 338 43.10 -5.28 26.29
C GLN A 338 42.23 -4.19 25.65
N ARG A 339 41.27 -4.55 24.80
CA ARG A 339 40.44 -3.58 24.06
C ARG A 339 39.66 -2.64 24.97
N LEU A 340 39.12 -3.16 26.09
CA LEU A 340 38.39 -2.33 27.05
C LEU A 340 39.30 -1.29 27.71
N ASP A 341 40.51 -1.69 28.11
CA ASP A 341 41.51 -0.77 28.69
C ASP A 341 41.89 0.32 27.66
N GLY A 342 42.01 -0.05 26.38
CA GLY A 342 42.22 0.89 25.27
C GLY A 342 41.04 1.85 25.02
N ILE A 343 39.79 1.39 25.18
CA ILE A 343 38.57 2.22 25.10
C ILE A 343 38.54 3.27 26.21
N TYR A 344 38.85 2.85 27.46
CA TYR A 344 38.97 3.79 28.58
C TYR A 344 40.10 4.80 28.37
N ALA A 345 41.29 4.33 27.95
CA ALA A 345 42.43 5.20 27.68
C ALA A 345 42.13 6.20 26.56
N LEU A 346 41.44 5.77 25.49
CA LEU A 346 41.03 6.64 24.39
C LEU A 346 40.07 7.73 24.85
N LEU A 347 39.05 7.40 25.65
CA LEU A 347 38.13 8.41 26.21
C LEU A 347 38.89 9.49 26.99
N ILE A 348 39.86 9.10 27.83
CA ILE A 348 40.65 10.05 28.62
C ILE A 348 41.56 10.89 27.71
N VAL A 349 42.26 10.26 26.76
CA VAL A 349 43.14 10.95 25.80
C VAL A 349 42.36 11.95 24.94
N SER A 350 41.20 11.57 24.41
CA SER A 350 40.34 12.49 23.63
C SER A 350 39.79 13.65 24.46
N LYS A 351 39.54 13.45 25.78
CA LYS A 351 39.20 14.55 26.69
C LYS A 351 40.36 15.49 26.97
N ILE A 352 41.58 14.97 27.17
CA ILE A 352 42.78 15.81 27.32
C ILE A 352 43.03 16.60 26.02
N ALA A 353 42.94 15.95 24.87
CA ALA A 353 43.20 16.58 23.57
C ALA A 353 42.14 17.63 23.15
N ALA A 354 40.90 17.51 23.64
CA ALA A 354 39.89 18.57 23.49
C ALA A 354 40.24 19.85 24.27
N CYS A 355 41.11 19.77 25.29
CA CYS A 355 41.53 20.91 26.11
C CYS A 355 43.00 21.35 25.89
N ASP A 356 43.85 20.50 25.31
CA ASP A 356 45.27 20.79 25.03
C ASP A 356 45.65 20.45 23.58
N ILE A 357 45.98 21.50 22.82
CA ILE A 357 46.44 21.41 21.43
C ILE A 357 47.71 20.56 21.30
N LYS A 358 48.60 20.56 22.30
CA LYS A 358 49.83 19.73 22.28
C LYS A 358 49.52 18.25 22.39
N ALA A 359 48.46 17.88 23.11
CA ALA A 359 48.00 16.51 23.20
C ALA A 359 47.43 16.04 21.85
N GLU A 360 46.63 16.88 21.18
CA GLU A 360 46.09 16.60 19.85
C GLU A 360 47.19 16.46 18.77
N ASP A 361 48.20 17.35 18.78
CA ASP A 361 49.40 17.22 17.94
C ASP A 361 50.14 15.90 18.17
N THR A 362 50.20 15.44 19.43
CA THR A 362 50.85 14.19 19.82
C THR A 362 50.06 12.98 19.31
N MET A 363 48.73 12.99 19.40
CA MET A 363 47.88 11.95 18.80
C MET A 363 48.08 11.84 17.27
N GLY A 364 48.24 12.98 16.59
CA GLY A 364 48.54 13.06 15.16
C GLY A 364 49.91 12.47 14.81
N LYS A 365 50.98 12.89 15.51
CA LYS A 365 52.35 12.38 15.34
C LYS A 365 52.43 10.86 15.57
N GLU A 366 51.70 10.37 16.56
CA GLU A 366 51.63 8.95 16.94
C GLU A 366 50.68 8.11 16.05
N LYS A 367 50.07 8.72 15.01
CA LYS A 367 49.18 8.08 14.02
C LYS A 367 48.06 7.24 14.62
N LEU A 368 47.49 7.69 15.75
CA LEU A 368 46.51 6.90 16.50
C LEU A 368 45.24 6.60 15.71
N TRP A 369 44.68 7.60 15.01
CA TRP A 369 43.46 7.44 14.22
C TRP A 369 43.57 6.32 13.16
N THR A 370 44.70 6.27 12.44
CA THR A 370 44.99 5.24 11.43
C THR A 370 45.28 3.87 12.06
N LEU A 371 45.99 3.82 13.18
CA LEU A 371 46.23 2.57 13.90
C LEU A 371 44.93 1.96 14.43
N MET A 372 44.01 2.78 14.96
CA MET A 372 42.74 2.30 15.48
C MET A 372 41.83 1.78 14.36
N SER A 373 41.66 2.53 13.27
CA SER A 373 40.78 2.10 12.15
C SER A 373 41.30 0.86 11.41
N GLN A 374 42.61 0.67 11.31
CA GLN A 374 43.22 -0.53 10.72
C GLN A 374 43.01 -1.79 11.57
N ASN A 375 43.02 -1.67 12.91
CA ASN A 375 42.87 -2.83 13.82
C ASN A 375 41.43 -3.07 14.30
N GLU A 376 40.58 -2.04 14.28
CA GLU A 376 39.15 -2.14 14.61
C GLU A 376 38.34 -1.05 13.87
N PRO A 377 37.88 -1.30 12.64
CA PRO A 377 37.13 -0.32 11.84
C PRO A 377 35.75 0.02 12.41
N SER A 378 35.28 -0.73 13.42
CA SER A 378 34.01 -0.46 14.11
C SER A 378 34.12 0.44 15.35
N LEU A 379 35.34 0.84 15.75
CA LEU A 379 35.70 1.42 17.05
C LEU A 379 35.40 0.48 18.25
N VAL A 380 34.14 0.08 18.43
CA VAL A 380 33.72 -0.94 19.39
C VAL A 380 32.76 -1.91 18.70
N HIS A 381 33.23 -3.13 18.45
CA HIS A 381 32.43 -4.16 17.80
C HIS A 381 31.21 -4.56 18.65
N ILE A 382 30.03 -4.73 18.05
CA ILE A 382 28.77 -5.00 18.77
C ILE A 382 28.87 -6.27 19.63
N ASN A 383 29.53 -7.32 19.14
CA ASN A 383 29.80 -8.55 19.91
C ASN A 383 30.69 -8.36 21.15
N LEU A 384 31.49 -7.29 21.21
CA LEU A 384 32.19 -6.88 22.42
C LEU A 384 31.23 -6.11 23.34
N ALA A 385 30.51 -5.12 22.79
CA ALA A 385 29.55 -4.30 23.54
C ALA A 385 28.45 -5.12 24.24
N LEU A 386 27.98 -6.22 23.63
CA LEU A 386 27.06 -7.19 24.23
C LEU A 386 27.60 -7.91 25.48
N LYS A 387 28.92 -7.93 25.69
CA LYS A 387 29.60 -8.59 26.83
C LYS A 387 30.08 -7.61 27.89
N LEU A 388 29.95 -6.31 27.67
CA LEU A 388 30.37 -5.27 28.60
C LEU A 388 29.38 -5.16 29.78
N SER A 389 29.86 -4.73 30.93
CA SER A 389 28.98 -4.34 32.03
C SER A 389 28.19 -3.07 31.66
N SER A 390 27.10 -2.78 32.38
CA SER A 390 26.34 -1.54 32.14
C SER A 390 27.23 -0.29 32.29
N ASP A 391 28.15 -0.26 33.25
CA ASP A 391 29.02 0.91 33.48
C ASP A 391 30.11 1.06 32.41
N ASP A 392 30.58 -0.06 31.85
CA ASP A 392 31.48 -0.09 30.70
C ASP A 392 30.74 0.34 29.41
N CYS A 393 29.48 -0.03 29.21
CA CYS A 393 28.65 0.50 28.13
C CYS A 393 28.44 2.02 28.22
N VAL A 394 28.36 2.60 29.43
CA VAL A 394 28.36 4.07 29.59
C VAL A 394 29.70 4.69 29.17
N VAL A 395 30.84 3.98 29.29
CA VAL A 395 32.12 4.46 28.72
C VAL A 395 32.01 4.58 27.20
N CYS A 396 31.38 3.62 26.53
CA CYS A 396 31.16 3.69 25.08
C CYS A 396 30.25 4.86 24.68
N VAL A 397 29.25 5.20 25.51
CA VAL A 397 28.44 6.42 25.33
C VAL A 397 29.29 7.68 25.49
N ASP A 398 30.03 7.81 26.60
CA ASP A 398 30.92 8.96 26.86
C ASP A 398 31.95 9.13 25.74
N LEU A 399 32.50 8.03 25.23
CA LEU A 399 33.47 8.01 24.14
C LEU A 399 32.85 8.48 22.83
N LEU A 400 31.67 7.96 22.44
CA LEU A 400 30.98 8.42 21.25
C LEU A 400 30.61 9.90 21.33
N GLU A 401 30.21 10.39 22.51
CA GLU A 401 29.94 11.82 22.74
C GLU A 401 31.19 12.66 22.48
N VAL A 402 32.31 12.39 23.17
CA VAL A 402 33.55 13.17 23.02
C VAL A 402 34.10 13.07 21.59
N LEU A 403 34.08 11.89 20.97
CA LEU A 403 34.60 11.69 19.61
C LEU A 403 33.77 12.42 18.54
N LEU A 404 32.44 12.41 18.64
CA LEU A 404 31.56 13.01 17.62
C LEU A 404 31.19 14.49 17.90
N VAL A 405 31.51 15.01 19.08
CA VAL A 405 31.36 16.43 19.42
C VAL A 405 32.69 17.17 19.22
N GLU A 406 33.77 16.72 19.84
CA GLU A 406 35.05 17.46 19.86
C GLU A 406 35.99 17.07 18.70
N HIS A 407 35.93 15.82 18.22
CA HIS A 407 36.90 15.23 17.28
C HIS A 407 36.29 14.80 15.93
N SER A 408 35.11 15.34 15.59
CA SER A 408 34.24 14.80 14.53
C SER A 408 34.92 14.65 13.16
N SER A 409 35.71 15.61 12.71
CA SER A 409 36.41 15.55 11.41
C SER A 409 37.33 14.33 11.30
N LYS A 410 38.27 14.17 12.24
CA LYS A 410 39.24 13.07 12.26
C LYS A 410 38.58 11.71 12.49
N VAL A 411 37.51 11.68 13.30
CA VAL A 411 36.73 10.46 13.59
C VAL A 411 35.97 9.99 12.36
N LEU A 412 35.39 10.90 11.59
CA LEU A 412 34.65 10.58 10.35
C LEU A 412 35.57 10.26 9.16
N GLU A 413 36.82 10.72 9.17
CA GLU A 413 37.88 10.26 8.26
C GLU A 413 38.37 8.83 8.62
N ALA A 414 38.44 8.50 9.91
CA ALA A 414 38.97 7.23 10.39
C ALA A 414 37.95 6.09 10.43
N PHE A 415 36.69 6.37 10.76
CA PHE A 415 35.65 5.35 11.01
C PHE A 415 34.39 5.61 10.18
N SER A 416 33.72 4.54 9.74
CA SER A 416 32.49 4.67 8.97
C SER A 416 31.33 5.21 9.83
N MET A 417 30.53 6.14 9.29
CA MET A 417 29.32 6.60 9.99
C MET A 417 28.34 5.45 10.28
N LYS A 418 28.31 4.40 9.44
CA LYS A 418 27.50 3.19 9.62
C LYS A 418 27.87 2.44 10.92
N SER A 419 29.16 2.12 11.13
CA SER A 419 29.58 1.40 12.34
C SER A 419 29.36 2.20 13.63
N LEU A 420 29.65 3.51 13.60
CA LEU A 420 29.39 4.40 14.74
C LEU A 420 27.88 4.53 15.03
N SER A 421 27.05 4.63 14.00
CA SER A 421 25.58 4.69 14.13
C SER A 421 25.02 3.40 14.73
N GLN A 422 25.50 2.24 14.29
CA GLN A 422 25.07 0.94 14.83
C GLN A 422 25.44 0.78 16.31
N LEU A 423 26.62 1.23 16.73
CA LEU A 423 27.02 1.25 18.14
C LEU A 423 26.13 2.18 18.97
N LEU A 424 25.84 3.39 18.47
CA LEU A 424 24.94 4.33 19.14
C LEU A 424 23.51 3.75 19.26
N LEU A 425 22.97 3.16 18.19
CA LEU A 425 21.65 2.52 18.20
C LEU A 425 21.56 1.36 19.21
N PHE A 426 22.61 0.53 19.29
CA PHE A 426 22.72 -0.51 20.31
C PHE A 426 22.63 0.08 21.73
N LEU A 427 23.34 1.18 22.02
CA LEU A 427 23.33 1.85 23.33
C LEU A 427 21.99 2.54 23.64
N LEU A 428 21.35 3.16 22.64
CA LEU A 428 20.00 3.74 22.73
C LEU A 428 18.91 2.68 23.01
N CYS A 429 19.13 1.45 22.54
CA CYS A 429 18.20 0.32 22.70
C CYS A 429 18.62 -0.70 23.80
N HIS A 430 19.70 -0.43 24.53
CA HIS A 430 20.31 -1.34 25.51
C HIS A 430 19.34 -1.73 26.65
N PRO A 431 19.44 -2.91 27.31
CA PRO A 431 18.46 -3.35 28.31
C PRO A 431 18.49 -2.54 29.60
N SER A 432 19.68 -2.14 30.03
CA SER A 432 19.87 -1.29 31.21
C SER A 432 19.38 0.13 30.94
N TRP A 433 18.48 0.61 31.82
CA TRP A 433 17.97 1.99 31.78
C TRP A 433 19.09 3.03 31.91
N ASN A 434 20.12 2.77 32.71
CA ASN A 434 21.22 3.72 32.94
C ASN A 434 22.00 4.00 31.65
N VAL A 435 22.27 2.96 30.85
CA VAL A 435 22.92 3.10 29.53
C VAL A 435 22.03 3.90 28.58
N ARG A 436 20.75 3.56 28.47
CA ARG A 436 19.80 4.31 27.61
C ARG A 436 19.67 5.77 28.05
N LYS A 437 19.56 6.05 29.35
CA LYS A 437 19.49 7.41 29.90
C LYS A 437 20.72 8.23 29.51
N SER A 438 21.91 7.64 29.58
CA SER A 438 23.14 8.29 29.13
C SER A 438 23.09 8.56 27.62
N ALA A 439 22.81 7.53 26.80
CA ALA A 439 22.75 7.65 25.35
C ALA A 439 21.70 8.67 24.86
N TYR A 440 20.54 8.76 25.53
CA TYR A 440 19.49 9.76 25.26
C TYR A 440 19.94 11.19 25.56
N SER A 441 20.84 11.39 26.52
CA SER A 441 21.44 12.71 26.81
C SER A 441 22.52 13.07 25.79
N SER A 442 23.34 12.09 25.41
CA SER A 442 24.47 12.28 24.49
C SER A 442 24.04 12.54 23.05
N VAL A 443 23.00 11.85 22.54
CA VAL A 443 22.61 11.95 21.13
C VAL A 443 22.20 13.37 20.71
N THR A 444 21.57 14.15 21.61
CA THR A 444 21.25 15.56 21.35
C THR A 444 22.52 16.39 21.12
N LYS A 445 23.56 16.22 21.95
CA LYS A 445 24.84 16.91 21.78
C LYS A 445 25.54 16.49 20.48
N ILE A 446 25.57 15.18 20.23
CA ILE A 446 26.18 14.60 19.02
C ILE A 446 25.53 15.16 17.75
N PHE A 447 24.19 15.26 17.70
CA PHE A 447 23.49 15.78 16.52
C PHE A 447 23.56 17.31 16.39
N HIS A 448 23.70 18.05 17.49
CA HIS A 448 24.01 19.49 17.45
C HIS A 448 25.39 19.76 16.83
N ALA A 449 26.40 18.95 17.17
CA ALA A 449 27.76 19.08 16.63
C ALA A 449 27.90 18.51 15.20
N THR A 450 27.29 17.34 14.95
CA THR A 450 27.42 16.57 13.71
C THR A 450 26.03 16.22 13.14
N SER A 451 25.32 17.22 12.61
CA SER A 451 23.93 17.08 12.14
C SER A 451 23.73 16.02 11.04
N LYS A 452 24.71 15.81 10.16
CA LYS A 452 24.71 14.74 9.14
C LYS A 452 24.59 13.33 9.74
N PHE A 453 25.04 13.13 10.97
CA PHE A 453 24.99 11.82 11.63
C PHE A 453 23.55 11.40 11.97
N ALA A 454 22.64 12.35 12.16
CA ALA A 454 21.23 12.06 12.45
C ALA A 454 20.52 11.27 11.34
N THR A 455 20.87 11.53 10.08
CA THR A 455 20.27 10.86 8.92
C THR A 455 20.74 9.41 8.85
N THR A 456 22.06 9.20 8.99
CA THR A 456 22.66 7.85 9.01
C THR A 456 22.16 7.02 10.18
N VAL A 457 21.95 7.61 11.35
CA VAL A 457 21.34 6.91 12.50
C VAL A 457 19.90 6.50 12.22
N LEU A 458 19.11 7.28 11.48
CA LEU A 458 17.74 6.89 11.09
C LEU A 458 17.72 5.84 9.96
N ASP A 459 18.64 5.90 9.00
CA ASP A 459 18.83 4.86 7.99
C ASP A 459 19.20 3.51 8.64
N GLU A 460 20.21 3.50 9.53
CA GLU A 460 20.58 2.30 10.29
C GLU A 460 19.48 1.84 11.24
N PHE A 461 18.63 2.75 11.74
CA PHE A 461 17.46 2.38 12.55
C PHE A 461 16.43 1.65 11.70
N SER A 462 16.15 2.10 10.47
CA SER A 462 15.31 1.38 9.51
C SER A 462 15.84 -0.04 9.25
N ASP A 463 17.13 -0.18 8.92
CA ASP A 463 17.77 -1.49 8.74
C ASP A 463 17.65 -2.38 9.99
N PHE A 464 17.87 -1.80 11.18
CA PHE A 464 17.75 -2.49 12.46
C PHE A 464 16.32 -2.96 12.74
N LEU A 465 15.30 -2.19 12.37
CA LEU A 465 13.90 -2.58 12.50
C LEU A 465 13.51 -3.70 11.53
N SER A 466 14.01 -3.67 10.30
CA SER A 466 13.87 -4.75 9.32
C SER A 466 14.48 -6.07 9.84
N LEU A 467 15.72 -6.02 10.34
CA LEU A 467 16.40 -7.18 10.94
C LEU A 467 15.71 -7.70 12.21
N THR A 468 15.16 -6.81 13.04
CA THR A 468 14.43 -7.17 14.26
C THR A 468 13.08 -7.81 13.92
N GLY A 469 12.38 -7.29 12.90
CA GLY A 469 11.11 -7.84 12.42
C GLY A 469 11.26 -9.27 11.90
N PHE A 470 12.31 -9.53 11.11
CA PHE A 470 12.62 -10.89 10.63
C PHE A 470 12.83 -11.88 11.78
N LYS A 471 13.60 -11.49 12.81
CA LYS A 471 13.86 -12.34 13.99
C LYS A 471 12.59 -12.65 14.79
N ILE A 472 11.71 -11.66 14.98
CA ILE A 472 10.42 -11.82 15.66
C ILE A 472 9.48 -12.74 14.86
N ALA A 473 9.51 -12.66 13.53
CA ALA A 473 8.75 -13.57 12.67
C ALA A 473 9.27 -15.02 12.80
N SER A 474 10.59 -15.23 12.68
CA SER A 474 11.19 -16.56 12.79
C SER A 474 11.02 -17.22 14.17
N SER A 475 10.96 -16.42 15.25
CA SER A 475 10.74 -16.97 16.60
C SER A 475 9.30 -17.44 16.86
N LYS A 476 8.32 -16.99 16.04
CA LYS A 476 6.91 -17.43 16.14
C LYS A 476 6.62 -18.71 15.36
N THR A 477 7.54 -19.16 14.51
CA THR A 477 7.42 -20.40 13.73
C THR A 477 8.14 -21.59 14.36
N SER A 478 8.84 -21.39 15.48
CA SER A 478 9.64 -22.41 16.16
C SER A 478 9.06 -22.77 17.55
N ASP A 479 7.78 -23.15 17.59
CA ASP A 479 7.19 -23.78 18.78
C ASP A 479 7.63 -25.26 18.87
N THR A 480 8.89 -25.49 19.21
CA THR A 480 9.36 -26.82 19.66
C THR A 480 10.64 -26.69 20.51
N ASP A 481 10.47 -27.05 21.78
CA ASP A 481 11.48 -27.31 22.82
C ASP A 481 12.46 -26.21 23.27
N ASN A 482 12.47 -26.05 24.60
CA ASN A 482 13.42 -25.25 25.34
C ASN A 482 14.87 -25.73 25.12
N SER A 483 15.69 -24.87 24.53
CA SER A 483 17.09 -24.73 24.95
C SER A 483 17.42 -23.25 25.07
N MET A 484 17.89 -22.83 26.26
CA MET A 484 18.36 -21.45 26.47
C MET A 484 19.69 -21.26 25.75
N ASN A 485 19.61 -20.96 24.46
CA ASN A 485 20.78 -20.65 23.66
C ASN A 485 21.28 -19.25 24.02
N HIS A 486 22.30 -19.15 24.89
CA HIS A 486 22.86 -17.92 25.45
C HIS A 486 23.57 -16.99 24.41
N GLN A 487 23.22 -17.10 23.14
CA GLN A 487 23.67 -16.25 22.03
C GLN A 487 22.52 -15.64 21.21
N ALA A 488 21.29 -15.61 21.75
CA ALA A 488 20.21 -14.83 21.13
C ALA A 488 20.57 -13.33 21.12
N PRO A 489 20.70 -12.68 19.93
CA PRO A 489 21.02 -11.27 19.85
C PRO A 489 19.87 -10.43 20.40
N LEU A 490 20.21 -9.36 21.12
CA LEU A 490 19.27 -8.54 21.86
C LEU A 490 18.08 -8.05 21.01
N VAL A 491 16.85 -8.41 21.42
CA VAL A 491 15.60 -7.89 20.84
C VAL A 491 15.01 -6.86 21.82
N PRO A 492 15.05 -5.55 21.52
CA PRO A 492 14.47 -4.53 22.39
C PRO A 492 12.94 -4.60 22.38
N SER A 493 12.30 -4.27 23.51
CA SER A 493 10.84 -4.14 23.55
C SER A 493 10.35 -2.98 22.67
N VAL A 494 9.12 -3.08 22.15
CA VAL A 494 8.51 -2.04 21.28
C VAL A 494 8.56 -0.64 21.93
N GLU A 495 8.28 -0.48 23.22
CA GLU A 495 8.35 0.83 23.89
C GLU A 495 9.79 1.39 23.99
N VAL A 496 10.81 0.53 23.97
CA VAL A 496 12.22 0.99 23.85
C VAL A 496 12.50 1.48 22.43
N LEU A 497 12.03 0.78 21.40
CA LEU A 497 12.15 1.21 20.00
C LEU A 497 11.40 2.53 19.75
N VAL A 498 10.16 2.67 20.23
CA VAL A 498 9.38 3.92 20.16
C VAL A 498 10.13 5.07 20.83
N LYS A 499 10.70 4.84 22.03
CA LYS A 499 11.47 5.88 22.74
C LYS A 499 12.75 6.24 22.01
N ALA A 500 13.48 5.26 21.48
CA ALA A 500 14.68 5.51 20.68
C ALA A 500 14.35 6.37 19.46
N LEU A 501 13.33 6.01 18.67
CA LEU A 501 12.87 6.80 17.52
C LEU A 501 12.52 8.25 17.89
N ILE A 502 11.74 8.43 18.97
CA ILE A 502 11.36 9.76 19.44
C ILE A 502 12.60 10.57 19.85
N VAL A 503 13.52 9.99 20.61
CA VAL A 503 14.73 10.69 21.07
C VAL A 503 15.64 11.05 19.89
N ILE A 504 15.86 10.14 18.94
CA ILE A 504 16.63 10.37 17.71
C ILE A 504 15.99 11.51 16.91
N SER A 505 14.68 11.46 16.66
CA SER A 505 13.98 12.46 15.85
C SER A 505 13.92 13.84 16.51
N LEU A 506 13.77 13.91 17.84
CA LEU A 506 13.80 15.18 18.58
C LEU A 506 15.20 15.80 18.58
N ALA A 507 16.26 14.98 18.69
CA ALA A 507 17.63 15.46 18.54
C ALA A 507 17.92 15.91 17.10
N ALA A 508 17.35 15.22 16.09
CA ALA A 508 17.54 15.54 14.68
C ALA A 508 16.91 16.89 14.28
N ALA A 509 15.87 17.33 15.01
CA ALA A 509 15.17 18.60 14.77
C ALA A 509 16.05 19.86 14.94
N ALA A 510 17.27 19.75 15.49
CA ALA A 510 18.27 20.81 15.48
C ALA A 510 18.96 21.01 14.12
N GLY A 511 18.93 20.00 13.24
CA GLY A 511 19.45 20.06 11.87
C GLY A 511 18.35 20.35 10.83
N SER A 512 18.75 20.44 9.55
CA SER A 512 17.80 20.66 8.45
C SER A 512 16.73 19.56 8.38
N PRO A 513 15.43 19.88 8.49
CA PRO A 513 14.36 18.87 8.46
C PRO A 513 14.35 18.01 7.19
N SER A 514 14.75 18.60 6.06
CA SER A 514 14.78 17.96 4.74
C SER A 514 15.66 16.71 4.63
N THR A 515 16.55 16.45 5.58
CA THR A 515 17.49 15.32 5.50
C THR A 515 17.12 14.14 6.39
N TRP A 516 16.11 14.26 7.26
CA TRP A 516 15.77 13.22 8.25
C TRP A 516 14.27 12.94 8.43
N ILE A 517 13.38 13.88 8.07
CA ILE A 517 11.96 13.78 8.38
C ILE A 517 11.24 12.66 7.63
N ASP A 518 11.66 12.38 6.40
CA ASP A 518 11.15 11.27 5.58
C ASP A 518 11.41 9.92 6.27
N ARG A 519 12.64 9.73 6.79
CA ARG A 519 13.02 8.55 7.57
C ARG A 519 12.35 8.47 8.92
N ALA A 520 12.11 9.61 9.58
CA ALA A 520 11.39 9.63 10.86
C ALA A 520 9.90 9.24 10.68
N ILE A 521 9.22 9.76 9.64
CA ILE A 521 7.87 9.33 9.25
C ILE A 521 7.88 7.82 8.94
N PHE A 522 8.78 7.39 8.06
CA PHE A 522 8.93 5.99 7.64
C PHE A 522 9.11 5.02 8.82
N CYS A 523 10.08 5.28 9.69
CA CYS A 523 10.35 4.43 10.85
C CYS A 523 9.17 4.40 11.84
N SER A 524 8.38 5.48 11.92
CA SER A 524 7.19 5.52 12.79
C SER A 524 6.06 4.62 12.30
N HIS A 525 6.04 4.26 11.01
CA HIS A 525 5.07 3.34 10.41
C HIS A 525 5.62 1.91 10.23
N HIS A 526 6.86 1.64 10.63
CA HIS A 526 7.47 0.33 10.42
C HIS A 526 6.77 -0.77 11.23
N PRO A 527 6.42 -1.94 10.63
CA PRO A 527 5.66 -2.99 11.30
C PRO A 527 6.25 -3.46 12.64
N SER A 528 7.58 -3.51 12.75
CA SER A 528 8.30 -3.87 13.99
C SER A 528 8.05 -2.95 15.20
N ILE A 529 7.56 -1.72 14.99
CA ILE A 529 7.20 -0.78 16.08
C ILE A 529 5.67 -0.64 16.21
N VAL A 530 4.94 -0.60 15.10
CA VAL A 530 3.47 -0.43 15.11
C VAL A 530 2.75 -1.69 15.65
N GLY A 531 3.28 -2.88 15.38
CA GLY A 531 2.66 -4.15 15.76
C GLY A 531 1.28 -4.32 15.13
N THR A 532 0.33 -4.88 15.90
CA THR A 532 -1.09 -5.04 15.49
C THR A 532 -1.99 -3.88 15.94
N GLY A 533 -1.40 -2.77 16.41
CA GLY A 533 -2.14 -1.61 16.91
C GLY A 533 -2.72 -0.71 15.82
N LYS A 534 -3.26 0.45 16.21
CA LYS A 534 -3.63 1.50 15.27
C LYS A 534 -2.39 1.94 14.47
N ARG A 535 -2.51 1.94 13.13
CA ARG A 535 -1.41 2.11 12.15
C ARG A 535 -0.65 3.44 12.26
N ASP A 536 -1.26 4.43 12.90
CA ASP A 536 -0.79 5.81 13.09
C ASP A 536 -0.28 6.11 14.53
N ALA A 537 -0.47 5.20 15.51
CA ALA A 537 -0.30 5.54 16.92
C ALA A 537 1.12 6.00 17.32
N VAL A 538 2.14 5.44 16.67
CA VAL A 538 3.55 5.83 16.87
C VAL A 538 3.82 7.18 16.20
N TRP A 539 3.34 7.37 14.98
CA TRP A 539 3.39 8.65 14.26
C TRP A 539 2.72 9.77 15.06
N THR A 540 1.49 9.60 15.55
CA THR A 540 0.79 10.61 16.35
C THR A 540 1.57 11.01 17.61
N ARG A 541 2.25 10.04 18.25
CA ARG A 541 3.12 10.30 19.41
C ARG A 541 4.35 11.10 19.00
N LEU A 542 5.01 10.74 17.90
CA LEU A 542 6.17 11.44 17.36
C LEU A 542 5.82 12.87 16.92
N GLN A 543 4.78 13.05 16.11
CA GLN A 543 4.27 14.35 15.66
C GLN A 543 3.94 15.27 16.84
N LYS A 544 3.32 14.73 17.90
CA LYS A 544 3.06 15.51 19.13
C LYS A 544 4.34 15.95 19.84
N CYS A 545 5.35 15.08 19.90
CA CYS A 545 6.66 15.43 20.47
C CYS A 545 7.39 16.49 19.64
N LEU A 546 7.40 16.35 18.31
CA LEU A 546 7.99 17.34 17.40
C LEU A 546 7.30 18.71 17.54
N LYS A 547 5.97 18.73 17.63
CA LYS A 547 5.18 19.96 17.88
C LYS A 547 5.50 20.61 19.22
N THR A 548 5.79 19.83 20.28
CA THR A 548 6.28 20.42 21.55
C THR A 548 7.69 21.01 21.49
N CYS A 549 8.47 20.67 20.45
CA CYS A 549 9.76 21.30 20.14
C CYS A 549 9.65 22.41 19.09
N GLY A 550 8.44 22.85 18.73
CA GLY A 550 8.20 23.93 17.76
C GLY A 550 8.24 23.53 16.29
N PHE A 551 8.40 22.23 15.97
CA PHE A 551 8.39 21.75 14.58
C PHE A 551 6.98 21.35 14.14
N ASP A 552 6.40 22.06 13.17
CA ASP A 552 5.14 21.69 12.54
C ASP A 552 5.38 20.96 11.21
N VAL A 553 5.07 19.67 11.20
CA VAL A 553 5.22 18.80 10.03
C VAL A 553 4.37 19.26 8.85
N ALA A 554 3.17 19.80 9.10
CA ALA A 554 2.25 20.17 8.03
C ALA A 554 2.80 21.33 7.18
N THR A 555 3.33 22.37 7.83
CA THR A 555 3.94 23.52 7.15
C THR A 555 5.27 23.18 6.48
N PHE A 556 6.01 22.18 6.98
CA PHE A 556 7.17 21.66 6.29
C PHE A 556 6.78 20.92 4.99
N LEU A 557 5.73 20.09 5.04
CA LEU A 557 5.26 19.29 3.91
C LEU A 557 4.61 20.13 2.81
N SER A 558 3.99 21.27 3.11
CA SER A 558 3.48 22.18 2.06
C SER A 558 4.59 22.75 1.16
N THR A 559 5.84 22.78 1.63
CA THR A 559 6.98 23.31 0.87
C THR A 559 7.91 22.21 0.35
N ASN A 560 8.01 21.08 1.06
CA ASN A 560 8.97 20.00 0.75
C ASN A 560 8.31 18.63 0.50
N GLY A 561 6.98 18.57 0.42
CA GLY A 561 6.24 17.30 0.29
C GLY A 561 6.62 16.47 -0.94
N GLU A 562 7.03 17.12 -2.03
CA GLU A 562 7.46 16.43 -3.25
C GLU A 562 8.73 15.59 -3.04
N SER A 563 9.74 16.10 -2.33
CA SER A 563 10.99 15.36 -2.09
C SER A 563 10.77 14.19 -1.12
N VAL A 564 9.96 14.40 -0.08
CA VAL A 564 9.55 13.34 0.87
C VAL A 564 8.76 12.25 0.17
N CYS A 565 7.78 12.60 -0.68
CA CYS A 565 6.99 11.64 -1.44
C CYS A 565 7.88 10.84 -2.42
N LYS A 566 8.79 11.49 -3.14
CA LYS A 566 9.76 10.80 -4.02
C LYS A 566 10.69 9.85 -3.25
N SER A 567 11.15 10.23 -2.06
CA SER A 567 11.96 9.34 -1.18
C SER A 567 11.19 8.08 -0.81
N LEU A 568 9.91 8.22 -0.39
CA LEU A 568 9.04 7.10 -0.04
C LEU A 568 8.66 6.21 -1.23
N LEU A 569 8.65 6.72 -2.46
CA LEU A 569 8.45 5.93 -3.68
C LEU A 569 9.74 5.29 -4.22
N GLY A 570 10.89 5.63 -3.65
CA GLY A 570 12.19 5.15 -4.08
C GLY A 570 12.56 3.72 -3.63
N PRO A 571 13.80 3.28 -3.91
CA PRO A 571 14.29 1.93 -3.61
C PRO A 571 14.44 1.64 -2.10
N MET A 572 14.35 2.66 -1.25
CA MET A 572 14.37 2.53 0.21
C MET A 572 12.98 2.74 0.83
N GLY A 573 11.92 2.64 0.02
CA GLY A 573 10.51 2.78 0.39
C GLY A 573 9.65 1.77 -0.37
N LEU A 574 8.74 2.25 -1.21
CA LEU A 574 7.79 1.41 -1.96
C LEU A 574 8.50 0.41 -2.89
N MET A 575 9.61 0.81 -3.51
CA MET A 575 10.41 -0.07 -4.38
C MET A 575 11.49 -0.87 -3.63
N SER A 576 11.45 -0.92 -2.28
CA SER A 576 12.37 -1.76 -1.49
C SER A 576 12.14 -3.26 -1.76
N PRO A 577 13.19 -4.10 -1.78
CA PRO A 577 13.04 -5.55 -1.82
C PRO A 577 12.44 -6.13 -0.52
N LYS A 578 12.44 -5.40 0.59
CA LYS A 578 12.02 -5.88 1.92
C LYS A 578 10.55 -5.54 2.18
N THR A 579 9.67 -6.55 2.32
CA THR A 579 8.23 -6.36 2.58
C THR A 579 7.89 -5.42 3.75
N PRO A 580 8.59 -5.44 4.91
CA PRO A 580 8.30 -4.51 6.01
C PRO A 580 8.51 -3.03 5.63
N GLU A 581 9.46 -2.76 4.73
CA GLU A 581 9.79 -1.42 4.26
C GLU A 581 8.76 -0.91 3.24
N GLN A 582 8.32 -1.80 2.33
CA GLN A 582 7.20 -1.55 1.43
C GLN A 582 5.93 -1.16 2.21
N GLN A 583 5.62 -1.89 3.28
CA GLN A 583 4.47 -1.62 4.13
C GLN A 583 4.61 -0.30 4.93
N ALA A 584 5.81 0.01 5.42
CA ALA A 584 6.11 1.29 6.07
C ALA A 584 5.93 2.47 5.11
N ALA A 585 6.37 2.33 3.85
CA ALA A 585 6.19 3.34 2.81
C ALA A 585 4.71 3.60 2.50
N VAL A 586 3.89 2.56 2.33
CA VAL A 586 2.44 2.68 2.10
C VAL A 586 1.76 3.52 3.18
N TYR A 587 2.01 3.23 4.46
CA TYR A 587 1.40 3.99 5.56
C TYR A 587 2.00 5.38 5.74
N SER A 588 3.26 5.58 5.35
CA SER A 588 3.88 6.91 5.29
C SER A 588 3.25 7.78 4.20
N LEU A 589 3.01 7.24 3.01
CA LEU A 589 2.28 7.90 1.93
C LEU A 589 0.83 8.20 2.33
N SER A 590 0.20 7.30 3.09
CA SER A 590 -1.13 7.53 3.68
C SER A 590 -1.12 8.72 4.65
N THR A 591 -0.11 8.81 5.53
CA THR A 591 0.09 9.97 6.41
C THR A 591 0.36 11.25 5.63
N LEU A 592 1.15 11.21 4.55
CA LEU A 592 1.33 12.38 3.67
C LEU A 592 0.01 12.81 3.01
N MET A 593 -0.81 11.86 2.56
CA MET A 593 -2.13 12.12 1.97
C MET A 593 -3.10 12.77 2.98
N SER A 594 -2.97 12.47 4.28
CA SER A 594 -3.73 13.14 5.34
C SER A 594 -3.23 14.56 5.68
N LEU A 595 -1.95 14.88 5.44
CA LEU A 595 -1.31 16.15 5.83
C LEU A 595 -1.13 17.15 4.68
N ALA A 596 -0.86 16.66 3.47
CA ALA A 596 -0.57 17.44 2.26
C ALA A 596 -1.11 16.68 1.01
N PRO A 597 -2.45 16.50 0.89
CA PRO A 597 -3.04 15.64 -0.12
C PRO A 597 -2.70 16.04 -1.57
N GLU A 598 -2.77 17.32 -1.91
CA GLU A 598 -2.60 17.82 -3.28
C GLU A 598 -1.20 17.52 -3.84
N ILE A 599 -0.16 17.83 -3.06
CA ILE A 599 1.25 17.55 -3.43
C ILE A 599 1.48 16.04 -3.50
N THR A 600 1.00 15.29 -2.49
CA THR A 600 1.20 13.84 -2.40
C THR A 600 0.54 13.12 -3.57
N PHE A 601 -0.72 13.47 -3.88
CA PHE A 601 -1.47 12.90 -4.98
C PHE A 601 -0.86 13.23 -6.34
N THR A 602 -0.45 14.47 -6.58
CA THR A 602 0.17 14.88 -7.84
C THR A 602 1.44 14.07 -8.15
N VAL A 603 2.32 13.91 -7.15
CA VAL A 603 3.55 13.12 -7.29
C VAL A 603 3.26 11.63 -7.44
N PHE A 604 2.30 11.09 -6.68
CA PHE A 604 1.93 9.69 -6.75
C PHE A 604 1.25 9.31 -8.08
N ASN A 605 0.32 10.15 -8.56
CA ASN A 605 -0.36 9.95 -9.84
C ASN A 605 0.63 9.99 -11.01
N LYS A 606 1.60 10.91 -10.99
CA LYS A 606 2.70 10.91 -11.96
C LYS A 606 3.49 9.59 -11.93
N HIS A 607 3.84 9.10 -10.73
CA HIS A 607 4.54 7.83 -10.57
C HIS A 607 3.72 6.63 -11.08
N LEU A 608 2.39 6.60 -10.88
CA LEU A 608 1.52 5.56 -11.45
C LEU A 608 1.50 5.57 -12.99
N GLN A 609 1.47 6.76 -13.60
CA GLN A 609 1.48 6.92 -15.06
C GLN A 609 2.83 6.53 -15.67
N GLU A 610 3.93 6.81 -14.97
CA GLU A 610 5.30 6.49 -15.41
C GLU A 610 5.77 5.08 -15.00
N LEU A 611 4.91 4.26 -14.36
CA LEU A 611 5.29 2.94 -13.80
C LEU A 611 5.65 1.92 -14.91
N PRO A 612 6.90 1.47 -15.04
CA PRO A 612 7.31 0.58 -16.14
C PRO A 612 6.62 -0.79 -16.11
N ASP A 613 6.26 -1.28 -14.92
CA ASP A 613 5.51 -2.53 -14.77
C ASP A 613 4.07 -2.41 -15.29
N ARG A 614 3.47 -1.21 -15.31
CA ARG A 614 2.14 -0.98 -15.91
C ARG A 614 2.16 -1.08 -17.43
N LEU A 615 3.21 -0.58 -18.10
CA LEU A 615 3.40 -0.81 -19.54
C LEU A 615 3.77 -2.27 -19.83
N SER A 616 4.64 -2.86 -18.99
CA SER A 616 5.05 -4.27 -19.14
C SER A 616 3.90 -5.26 -18.95
N HIS A 617 2.91 -4.92 -18.11
CA HIS A 617 1.68 -5.67 -17.91
C HIS A 617 0.85 -5.81 -19.19
N ASP A 618 0.62 -4.71 -19.91
CA ASP A 618 -0.22 -4.71 -21.12
C ASP A 618 0.47 -5.40 -22.31
N MET A 619 1.80 -5.56 -22.24
CA MET A 619 2.59 -6.32 -23.21
C MET A 619 2.72 -7.82 -22.88
N LEU A 620 2.04 -8.33 -21.83
CA LEU A 620 2.05 -9.76 -21.51
C LEU A 620 1.18 -10.55 -22.49
N SER A 621 1.76 -11.56 -23.13
CA SER A 621 1.04 -12.47 -24.01
C SER A 621 0.23 -13.51 -23.22
N VAL A 622 -0.75 -14.12 -23.88
CA VAL A 622 -1.49 -15.29 -23.36
C VAL A 622 -0.51 -16.42 -22.97
N THR A 623 0.60 -16.56 -23.71
CA THR A 623 1.67 -17.53 -23.42
C THR A 623 2.41 -17.20 -22.13
N ASP A 624 2.78 -15.93 -21.89
CA ASP A 624 3.41 -15.50 -20.62
C ASP A 624 2.51 -15.82 -19.42
N ILE A 625 1.21 -15.57 -19.55
CA ILE A 625 0.20 -15.85 -18.51
C ILE A 625 0.04 -17.37 -18.30
N LYS A 626 0.06 -18.17 -19.37
CA LYS A 626 0.01 -19.64 -19.27
C LYS A 626 1.26 -20.19 -18.56
N ILE A 627 2.44 -19.69 -18.90
CA ILE A 627 3.71 -20.03 -18.25
C ILE A 627 3.67 -19.65 -16.76
N PHE A 628 3.17 -18.45 -16.43
CA PHE A 628 3.01 -17.99 -15.05
C PHE A 628 2.07 -18.88 -14.22
N LYS A 629 0.99 -19.37 -14.82
CA LYS A 629 0.05 -20.31 -14.18
C LYS A 629 0.53 -21.78 -14.17
N THR A 630 1.67 -22.09 -14.79
CA THR A 630 2.23 -23.45 -14.83
C THR A 630 3.20 -23.67 -13.64
N PRO A 631 3.05 -24.76 -12.86
CA PRO A 631 3.94 -25.05 -11.73
C PRO A 631 5.41 -25.22 -12.14
N GLU A 632 6.34 -24.92 -11.23
CA GLU A 632 7.77 -25.13 -11.48
C GLU A 632 8.11 -26.61 -11.78
N GLY A 633 8.97 -26.84 -12.78
CA GLY A 633 9.40 -28.17 -13.23
C GLY A 633 8.52 -28.81 -14.32
N MET A 634 7.35 -28.21 -14.61
CA MET A 634 6.47 -28.56 -15.72
C MET A 634 6.56 -27.50 -16.81
N LEU A 635 6.53 -27.90 -18.09
CA LEU A 635 6.44 -26.95 -19.20
C LEU A 635 4.99 -26.57 -19.49
N SER A 636 4.77 -25.33 -19.91
CA SER A 636 3.44 -24.84 -20.34
C SER A 636 2.90 -25.59 -21.57
N SER A 637 3.76 -26.28 -22.33
CA SER A 637 3.41 -27.17 -23.43
C SER A 637 2.99 -28.58 -22.98
N GLU A 638 3.28 -28.98 -21.73
CA GLU A 638 2.94 -30.30 -21.18
C GLU A 638 1.54 -30.31 -20.52
N GLN A 639 0.96 -29.14 -20.24
CA GLN A 639 -0.42 -29.01 -19.73
C GLN A 639 -1.44 -29.58 -20.73
N GLY A 640 -1.95 -30.78 -20.43
CA GLY A 640 -2.98 -31.50 -21.21
C GLY A 640 -2.50 -32.80 -21.83
N VAL A 641 -1.20 -33.11 -21.80
CA VAL A 641 -0.65 -34.38 -22.31
C VAL A 641 -0.50 -35.39 -21.19
N TYR A 642 -1.16 -36.54 -21.31
CA TYR A 642 -1.03 -37.64 -20.34
C TYR A 642 0.34 -38.33 -20.50
N VAL A 643 1.35 -37.84 -19.78
CA VAL A 643 2.67 -38.49 -19.71
C VAL A 643 2.55 -39.76 -18.86
N ALA A 644 2.68 -40.93 -19.47
CA ALA A 644 2.69 -42.19 -18.75
C ALA A 644 3.90 -42.23 -17.78
N GLU A 645 3.62 -42.43 -16.48
CA GLU A 645 4.63 -42.36 -15.43
C GLU A 645 5.74 -43.42 -15.59
N SER A 646 6.95 -42.99 -15.90
CA SER A 646 8.16 -43.78 -15.67
C SER A 646 8.61 -43.60 -14.20
N ILE A 647 8.24 -44.57 -13.36
CA ILE A 647 8.47 -44.62 -11.92
C ILE A 647 9.89 -44.22 -11.50
N SER A 648 10.05 -43.14 -10.73
CA SER A 648 11.16 -42.98 -9.76
C SER A 648 11.00 -41.79 -8.79
N ALA A 649 9.84 -41.66 -8.11
CA ALA A 649 9.68 -40.66 -7.04
C ALA A 649 10.42 -41.07 -5.75
N LYS A 650 11.28 -40.18 -5.23
CA LYS A 650 11.77 -40.19 -3.84
C LYS A 650 11.67 -38.80 -3.21
N TYR A 651 10.71 -38.67 -2.30
CA TYR A 651 10.67 -37.75 -1.16
C TYR A 651 11.14 -36.29 -1.33
N THR A 652 10.17 -35.37 -1.35
CA THR A 652 10.25 -34.15 -0.52
C THR A 652 8.88 -33.92 0.13
N LYS A 653 8.86 -33.48 1.40
CA LYS A 653 7.64 -33.32 2.21
C LYS A 653 6.92 -32.01 1.90
N GLN A 654 5.58 -32.03 1.95
CA GLN A 654 4.75 -30.89 2.32
C GLN A 654 3.87 -31.27 3.51
N GLU A 655 3.58 -30.30 4.37
CA GLU A 655 2.77 -30.38 5.59
C GLU A 655 1.86 -29.13 5.65
N PRO A 656 0.77 -29.09 6.44
CA PRO A 656 -0.54 -29.35 5.84
C PRO A 656 -1.62 -28.28 6.15
N SER A 657 -2.78 -28.40 5.51
CA SER A 657 -4.04 -27.88 6.06
C SER A 657 -5.15 -28.95 6.01
N SER A 658 -6.07 -28.87 6.97
CA SER A 658 -7.04 -29.91 7.35
C SER A 658 -8.28 -29.94 6.42
N SER A 659 -9.12 -30.99 6.35
CA SER A 659 -9.59 -31.85 7.45
C SER A 659 -10.36 -33.12 6.98
N HIS A 660 -10.44 -34.13 7.86
CA HIS A 660 -11.38 -35.28 7.93
C HIS A 660 -11.59 -36.25 6.71
N SER A 661 -11.79 -37.57 6.85
CA SER A 661 -11.46 -38.56 7.92
C SER A 661 -11.80 -40.02 7.48
N LEU A 662 -11.23 -41.02 8.18
CA LEU A 662 -11.68 -42.43 8.36
C LEU A 662 -11.30 -43.57 7.36
N LYS A 663 -10.19 -44.25 7.71
CA LYS A 663 -10.04 -45.70 8.03
C LYS A 663 -10.54 -46.83 7.09
N LYS A 664 -9.58 -47.60 6.55
CA LYS A 664 -9.32 -49.07 6.70
C LYS A 664 -8.42 -49.54 5.52
N GLY A 665 -7.44 -50.44 5.63
CA GLY A 665 -6.82 -51.12 6.78
C GLY A 665 -5.73 -52.12 6.30
N LEU A 666 -4.84 -52.54 7.22
CA LEU A 666 -4.14 -53.86 7.32
C LEU A 666 -4.01 -54.74 6.04
N ALA A 667 -2.87 -55.32 5.66
CA ALA A 667 -1.48 -55.39 6.18
C ALA A 667 -0.58 -55.96 5.00
N SER A 668 0.61 -56.58 5.10
CA SER A 668 1.49 -57.07 6.18
C SER A 668 2.95 -57.29 5.66
N ARG A 669 3.90 -57.53 6.59
CA ARG A 669 5.01 -58.56 6.64
C ARG A 669 5.80 -58.93 5.35
N ASP A 670 7.10 -59.27 5.40
CA ASP A 670 8.02 -59.61 6.50
C ASP A 670 9.51 -59.32 6.11
N ALA A 671 10.39 -59.22 7.13
CA ALA A 671 11.76 -59.80 7.25
C ALA A 671 12.73 -59.90 6.02
N THR A 672 14.08 -59.74 6.09
CA THR A 672 15.05 -59.61 7.21
C THR A 672 16.47 -59.29 6.69
N ASN A 673 17.37 -58.83 7.57
CA ASN A 673 18.85 -59.00 7.60
C ASN A 673 19.69 -58.45 6.40
N SER A 674 20.57 -57.45 6.53
CA SER A 674 21.76 -57.23 7.41
C SER A 674 23.04 -57.96 6.99
N GLY A 675 24.11 -57.23 6.63
CA GLY A 675 25.45 -57.81 6.43
C GLY A 675 26.50 -56.90 5.74
N ARG A 676 27.51 -56.47 6.50
CA ARG A 676 28.70 -55.65 6.14
C ARG A 676 29.41 -56.04 4.82
N ARG A 677 29.71 -55.05 3.95
CA ARG A 677 31.05 -54.44 3.66
C ARG A 677 32.18 -55.42 3.31
N ASP A 678 32.80 -55.26 2.12
CA ASP A 678 34.13 -54.61 2.05
C ASP A 678 34.60 -54.19 0.63
N THR A 679 35.48 -53.18 0.64
CA THR A 679 36.49 -52.75 -0.37
C THR A 679 36.19 -52.72 -1.89
N ALA A 680 36.05 -51.48 -2.38
CA ALA A 680 36.77 -50.89 -3.52
C ALA A 680 37.01 -51.70 -4.83
N LYS A 681 36.34 -51.26 -5.90
CA LYS A 681 36.98 -51.13 -7.22
C LYS A 681 36.49 -49.87 -7.94
N LEU A 682 37.44 -48.97 -8.24
CA LEU A 682 37.22 -47.83 -9.12
C LEU A 682 36.92 -48.33 -10.54
N THR A 683 35.66 -48.29 -10.93
CA THR A 683 35.27 -48.25 -12.34
C THR A 683 34.61 -46.91 -12.61
N LYS A 684 35.24 -46.11 -13.48
CA LYS A 684 34.59 -44.93 -14.07
C LYS A 684 33.33 -45.41 -14.79
N LYS A 685 32.15 -45.24 -14.19
CA LYS A 685 30.93 -45.16 -14.99
C LYS A 685 31.04 -43.86 -15.76
N ALA A 686 31.14 -43.99 -17.08
CA ALA A 686 31.06 -42.85 -17.97
C ALA A 686 29.76 -42.09 -17.66
N ASP A 687 29.88 -40.77 -17.65
CA ASP A 687 28.72 -39.89 -17.64
C ASP A 687 27.87 -40.25 -18.86
N LYS A 688 26.64 -40.72 -18.65
CA LYS A 688 25.67 -40.73 -19.74
C LYS A 688 25.28 -39.26 -19.92
N GLY A 689 25.98 -38.59 -20.83
CA GLY A 689 25.64 -37.24 -21.24
C GLY A 689 24.14 -37.15 -21.52
N LYS A 690 23.52 -36.09 -21.03
CA LYS A 690 22.07 -35.86 -21.18
C LYS A 690 21.72 -35.96 -22.65
N THR A 691 20.58 -36.55 -22.97
CA THR A 691 20.11 -36.59 -24.35
C THR A 691 19.80 -35.16 -24.82
N PRO A 692 19.96 -34.83 -26.11
CA PRO A 692 19.63 -33.50 -26.62
C PRO A 692 18.18 -33.05 -26.32
N LYS A 693 17.26 -34.00 -26.11
CA LYS A 693 15.88 -33.74 -25.68
C LYS A 693 15.77 -33.34 -24.21
N GLU A 694 16.56 -33.95 -23.32
CA GLU A 694 16.61 -33.57 -21.89
C GLU A 694 17.27 -32.19 -21.71
N GLU A 695 18.34 -31.91 -22.46
CA GLU A 695 18.99 -30.59 -22.44
C GLU A 695 18.07 -29.48 -23.00
N ALA A 696 17.37 -29.75 -24.10
CA ALA A 696 16.35 -28.82 -24.62
C ALA A 696 15.20 -28.59 -23.63
N ARG A 697 14.71 -29.64 -22.95
CA ARG A 697 13.67 -29.50 -21.92
C ARG A 697 14.15 -28.69 -20.71
N GLU A 698 15.39 -28.90 -20.25
CA GLU A 698 15.98 -28.09 -19.18
C GLU A 698 16.18 -26.62 -19.59
N LEU A 699 16.52 -26.37 -20.86
CA LEU A 699 16.66 -25.01 -21.39
C LEU A 699 15.30 -24.30 -21.44
N MET A 700 14.27 -24.95 -21.99
CA MET A 700 12.89 -24.42 -21.97
C MET A 700 12.38 -24.19 -20.55
N LEU A 701 12.67 -25.07 -19.58
CA LEU A 701 12.28 -24.87 -18.18
C LEU A 701 12.95 -23.64 -17.54
N LYS A 702 14.18 -23.31 -17.95
CA LYS A 702 14.89 -22.08 -17.52
C LYS A 702 14.32 -20.83 -18.18
N GLU A 703 13.98 -20.90 -19.46
CA GLU A 703 13.30 -19.81 -20.17
C GLU A 703 11.93 -19.53 -19.56
N GLU A 704 11.12 -20.57 -19.34
CA GLU A 704 9.85 -20.43 -18.64
C GLU A 704 10.02 -19.91 -17.19
N ALA A 705 11.06 -20.33 -16.46
CA ALA A 705 11.35 -19.79 -15.12
C ALA A 705 11.70 -18.29 -15.15
N SER A 706 12.49 -17.85 -16.14
CA SER A 706 12.77 -16.42 -16.39
C SER A 706 11.48 -15.64 -16.67
N THR A 707 10.57 -16.22 -17.47
CA THR A 707 9.24 -15.65 -17.74
C THR A 707 8.35 -15.60 -16.50
N ARG A 708 8.32 -16.66 -15.67
CA ARG A 708 7.59 -16.68 -14.39
C ARG A 708 8.09 -15.57 -13.46
N GLU A 709 9.40 -15.40 -13.31
CA GLU A 709 10.01 -14.35 -12.49
C GLU A 709 9.72 -12.94 -13.03
N LYS A 710 9.74 -12.75 -14.36
CA LYS A 710 9.31 -11.49 -15.01
C LYS A 710 7.86 -11.16 -14.67
N VAL A 711 6.93 -12.10 -14.81
CA VAL A 711 5.50 -11.89 -14.53
C VAL A 711 5.26 -11.70 -13.03
N HIS A 712 5.95 -12.45 -12.17
CA HIS A 712 5.84 -12.30 -10.70
C HIS A 712 6.30 -10.92 -10.22
N ARG A 713 7.40 -10.39 -10.78
CA ARG A 713 7.85 -9.02 -10.49
C ARG A 713 6.82 -7.97 -10.88
N ILE A 714 6.25 -8.07 -12.10
CA ILE A 714 5.19 -7.17 -12.57
C ILE A 714 3.98 -7.23 -11.64
N GLN A 715 3.51 -8.45 -11.31
CA GLN A 715 2.42 -8.67 -10.37
C GLN A 715 2.71 -8.01 -9.01
N LYS A 716 3.87 -8.30 -8.40
CA LYS A 716 4.26 -7.79 -7.08
C LYS A 716 4.31 -6.26 -7.04
N ASN A 717 4.99 -5.64 -8.00
CA ASN A 717 5.17 -4.18 -8.02
C ASN A 717 3.84 -3.46 -8.29
N LEU A 718 3.05 -3.93 -9.26
CA LEU A 718 1.76 -3.35 -9.57
C LEU A 718 0.77 -3.53 -8.42
N SER A 719 0.66 -4.73 -7.83
CA SER A 719 -0.17 -4.98 -6.63
C SER A 719 0.20 -4.06 -5.46
N LEU A 720 1.48 -3.78 -5.26
CA LEU A 720 1.93 -2.86 -4.22
C LEU A 720 1.56 -1.40 -4.51
N ALA A 721 1.68 -0.94 -5.76
CA ALA A 721 1.23 0.39 -6.18
C ALA A 721 -0.29 0.56 -6.02
N LEU A 722 -1.08 -0.46 -6.39
CA LEU A 722 -2.53 -0.48 -6.17
C LEU A 722 -2.88 -0.47 -4.67
N HIS A 723 -2.15 -1.22 -3.86
CA HIS A 723 -2.35 -1.22 -2.40
C HIS A 723 -2.03 0.15 -1.78
N ALA A 724 -0.97 0.82 -2.23
CA ALA A 724 -0.64 2.18 -1.82
C ALA A 724 -1.75 3.18 -2.18
N LEU A 725 -2.23 3.13 -3.42
CA LEU A 725 -3.34 3.95 -3.94
C LEU A 725 -4.58 3.82 -3.04
N GLY A 726 -5.00 2.59 -2.74
CA GLY A 726 -6.20 2.35 -1.94
C GLY A 726 -6.05 2.75 -0.46
N GLU A 727 -4.88 2.58 0.16
CA GLU A 727 -4.63 3.06 1.53
C GLU A 727 -4.57 4.60 1.60
N MET A 728 -3.96 5.26 0.62
CA MET A 728 -3.98 6.72 0.49
C MET A 728 -5.41 7.26 0.34
N GLY A 729 -6.25 6.61 -0.48
CA GLY A 729 -7.66 6.98 -0.62
C GLY A 729 -8.42 6.97 0.71
N LEU A 730 -8.25 5.89 1.50
CA LEU A 730 -8.85 5.79 2.83
C LEU A 730 -8.28 6.79 3.86
N ALA A 731 -7.04 7.26 3.67
CA ALA A 731 -6.40 8.22 4.56
C ALA A 731 -6.92 9.65 4.38
N ASN A 732 -7.47 9.97 3.21
CA ASN A 732 -8.18 11.23 2.95
C ASN A 732 -9.34 11.04 1.95
N PRO A 733 -10.48 10.47 2.39
CA PRO A 733 -11.59 10.14 1.50
C PRO A 733 -12.21 11.36 0.82
N VAL A 734 -12.21 12.53 1.49
CA VAL A 734 -12.77 13.79 0.96
C VAL A 734 -11.97 14.30 -0.22
N PHE A 735 -10.63 14.29 -0.14
CA PHE A 735 -9.81 14.64 -1.30
C PHE A 735 -9.90 13.56 -2.39
N CYS A 736 -9.86 12.28 -1.99
CA CYS A 736 -9.92 11.14 -2.91
C CYS A 736 -11.23 11.11 -3.72
N HIS A 737 -12.36 11.54 -3.14
CA HIS A 737 -13.66 11.68 -3.80
C HIS A 737 -13.58 12.43 -5.15
N SER A 738 -12.97 13.63 -5.15
CA SER A 738 -12.75 14.45 -6.36
C SER A 738 -11.77 13.84 -7.38
N GLN A 739 -11.09 12.76 -7.03
CA GLN A 739 -10.13 12.05 -7.88
C GLN A 739 -10.66 10.66 -8.31
N LEU A 740 -11.89 10.28 -7.91
CA LEU A 740 -12.45 8.97 -8.28
C LEU A 740 -12.47 8.72 -9.80
N PRO A 741 -12.84 9.68 -10.68
CA PRO A 741 -12.86 9.43 -12.13
C PRO A 741 -11.46 9.23 -12.74
N SER A 742 -10.42 9.88 -12.19
CA SER A 742 -9.04 9.70 -12.68
C SER A 742 -8.44 8.39 -12.17
N LEU A 743 -8.77 7.99 -10.94
CA LEU A 743 -8.31 6.74 -10.33
C LEU A 743 -9.04 5.50 -10.88
N SER A 744 -10.34 5.58 -11.18
CA SER A 744 -11.06 4.45 -11.80
C SER A 744 -10.50 4.15 -13.18
N ARG A 745 -10.23 5.18 -14.00
CA ARG A 745 -9.62 5.02 -15.34
C ARG A 745 -8.29 4.24 -15.33
N PHE A 746 -7.55 4.26 -14.22
CA PHE A 746 -6.34 3.45 -14.03
C PHE A 746 -6.63 2.00 -13.58
N LEU A 747 -7.65 1.80 -12.72
CA LEU A 747 -8.01 0.52 -12.09
C LEU A 747 -8.95 -0.34 -12.95
N ASP A 748 -9.90 0.26 -13.67
CA ASP A 748 -10.96 -0.44 -14.40
C ASP A 748 -10.40 -1.47 -15.41
N PRO A 749 -9.34 -1.18 -16.20
CA PRO A 749 -8.72 -2.19 -17.07
C PRO A 749 -8.06 -3.35 -16.29
N LEU A 750 -7.58 -3.07 -15.07
CA LEU A 750 -6.88 -4.05 -14.24
C LEU A 750 -7.85 -5.02 -13.53
N LEU A 751 -9.15 -4.70 -13.44
CA LEU A 751 -10.17 -5.64 -12.94
C LEU A 751 -10.28 -6.91 -13.79
N ARG A 752 -9.98 -6.82 -15.10
CA ARG A 752 -9.90 -7.96 -16.04
C ARG A 752 -8.56 -8.72 -15.94
N SER A 753 -7.57 -8.22 -15.19
CA SER A 753 -6.20 -8.75 -15.22
C SER A 753 -6.10 -10.16 -14.61
N PRO A 754 -5.52 -11.14 -15.33
CA PRO A 754 -5.33 -12.51 -14.83
C PRO A 754 -4.22 -12.62 -13.78
N ILE A 755 -3.49 -11.53 -13.47
CA ILE A 755 -2.42 -11.51 -12.46
C ILE A 755 -2.66 -10.50 -11.32
N VAL A 756 -3.34 -9.37 -11.56
CA VAL A 756 -3.62 -8.37 -10.50
C VAL A 756 -5.11 -8.07 -10.27
N GLY A 757 -6.04 -8.78 -10.92
CA GLY A 757 -7.48 -8.52 -10.84
C GLY A 757 -8.06 -8.52 -9.42
N ASP A 758 -7.59 -9.41 -8.55
CA ASP A 758 -8.00 -9.44 -7.14
C ASP A 758 -7.45 -8.23 -6.36
N THR A 759 -6.20 -7.84 -6.58
CA THR A 759 -5.64 -6.63 -5.95
C THR A 759 -6.30 -5.35 -6.48
N ALA A 760 -6.66 -5.30 -7.77
CA ALA A 760 -7.42 -4.20 -8.34
C ALA A 760 -8.80 -4.12 -7.68
N PHE A 761 -9.52 -5.24 -7.58
CA PHE A 761 -10.81 -5.32 -6.90
C PHE A 761 -10.75 -4.84 -5.44
N GLU A 762 -9.78 -5.34 -4.64
CA GLU A 762 -9.61 -4.91 -3.25
C GLU A 762 -9.44 -3.39 -3.11
N ASN A 763 -8.71 -2.74 -4.04
CA ASN A 763 -8.48 -1.30 -3.97
C ASN A 763 -9.60 -0.49 -4.62
N VAL A 764 -10.38 -1.04 -5.56
CA VAL A 764 -11.67 -0.46 -5.99
C VAL A 764 -12.68 -0.46 -4.83
N VAL A 765 -12.70 -1.48 -3.96
CA VAL A 765 -13.51 -1.44 -2.71
C VAL A 765 -13.06 -0.27 -1.81
N LYS A 766 -11.74 -0.02 -1.69
CA LYS A 766 -11.22 1.12 -0.90
C LYS A 766 -11.59 2.47 -1.53
N LEU A 767 -11.55 2.60 -2.85
CA LEU A 767 -12.02 3.81 -3.56
C LEU A 767 -13.53 4.00 -3.46
N ALA A 768 -14.33 2.94 -3.56
CA ALA A 768 -15.77 3.03 -3.42
C ALA A 768 -16.21 3.52 -2.02
N ARG A 769 -15.38 3.30 -0.98
CA ARG A 769 -15.58 3.93 0.36
C ARG A 769 -15.35 5.44 0.39
N CYS A 770 -14.73 6.01 -0.65
CA CYS A 770 -14.54 7.45 -0.83
C CYS A 770 -15.70 8.11 -1.61
N THR A 771 -16.74 7.35 -1.98
CA THR A 771 -18.01 7.93 -2.45
C THR A 771 -18.73 8.66 -1.31
N VAL A 772 -19.73 9.49 -1.63
CA VAL A 772 -20.48 10.21 -0.60
C VAL A 772 -21.26 9.28 0.34
N GLN A 773 -21.47 9.74 1.58
CA GLN A 773 -22.36 9.06 2.52
C GLN A 773 -23.84 9.30 2.11
N PRO A 774 -24.73 8.30 2.17
CA PRO A 774 -24.55 6.95 2.72
C PRO A 774 -23.98 5.91 1.73
N LEU A 775 -23.81 6.24 0.44
CA LEU A 775 -23.40 5.30 -0.61
C LEU A 775 -22.09 4.56 -0.32
N CYS A 776 -21.15 5.18 0.39
CA CYS A 776 -19.90 4.57 0.84
C CYS A 776 -20.06 3.26 1.63
N ASN A 777 -21.23 3.01 2.22
CA ASN A 777 -21.54 1.75 2.91
C ASN A 777 -21.73 0.56 1.94
N TRP A 778 -22.05 0.81 0.67
CA TRP A 778 -22.20 -0.18 -0.42
C TRP A 778 -20.91 -0.38 -1.21
N ALA A 779 -19.75 0.03 -0.67
CA ALA A 779 -18.48 0.01 -1.39
C ALA A 779 -18.07 -1.38 -1.90
N LEU A 780 -18.43 -2.45 -1.18
CA LEU A 780 -18.16 -3.82 -1.61
C LEU A 780 -19.05 -4.21 -2.80
N GLU A 781 -20.35 -3.93 -2.71
CA GLU A 781 -21.32 -4.20 -3.77
C GLU A 781 -20.99 -3.41 -5.04
N ILE A 782 -20.66 -2.12 -4.92
CA ILE A 782 -20.25 -1.25 -6.05
C ILE A 782 -19.03 -1.84 -6.75
N ALA A 783 -17.96 -2.18 -6.01
CA ALA A 783 -16.77 -2.80 -6.58
C ALA A 783 -17.06 -4.18 -7.20
N THR A 784 -18.01 -4.93 -6.64
CA THR A 784 -18.43 -6.24 -7.17
C THR A 784 -19.17 -6.08 -8.49
N ALA A 785 -20.11 -5.14 -8.58
CA ALA A 785 -20.78 -4.84 -9.84
C ALA A 785 -19.80 -4.33 -10.90
N LEU A 786 -18.88 -3.42 -10.56
CA LEU A 786 -17.83 -2.97 -11.48
C LEU A 786 -16.93 -4.13 -11.95
N ARG A 787 -16.58 -5.08 -11.07
CA ARG A 787 -15.83 -6.30 -11.47
C ARG A 787 -16.65 -7.21 -12.39
N LEU A 788 -17.95 -7.41 -12.13
CA LEU A 788 -18.81 -8.21 -13.01
C LEU A 788 -19.00 -7.58 -14.39
N ILE A 789 -19.17 -6.25 -14.45
CA ILE A 789 -19.17 -5.47 -15.69
C ILE A 789 -17.82 -5.58 -16.41
N ALA A 790 -16.72 -5.59 -15.64
CA ALA A 790 -15.40 -5.80 -16.21
C ALA A 790 -15.24 -7.21 -16.79
N VAL A 791 -15.61 -8.30 -16.12
CA VAL A 791 -15.27 -9.66 -16.61
C VAL A 791 -16.18 -10.15 -17.77
N ASP A 792 -17.26 -9.43 -18.11
CA ASP A 792 -18.21 -9.76 -19.20
C ASP A 792 -18.93 -11.13 -19.07
N GLU A 793 -18.81 -11.80 -17.92
CA GLU A 793 -19.49 -13.07 -17.59
C GLU A 793 -21.04 -12.99 -17.51
N VAL A 794 -21.64 -11.84 -17.79
CA VAL A 794 -23.05 -11.54 -17.51
C VAL A 794 -23.98 -11.78 -18.72
N ASP A 795 -23.45 -11.90 -19.94
CA ASP A 795 -24.28 -12.15 -21.13
C ASP A 795 -24.88 -13.58 -21.19
N ALA A 796 -24.46 -14.48 -20.29
CA ALA A 796 -25.00 -15.85 -20.20
C ALA A 796 -26.24 -15.99 -19.28
N SER A 797 -26.56 -15.02 -18.41
CA SER A 797 -27.72 -15.11 -17.52
C SER A 797 -28.25 -13.75 -17.05
N PHE A 798 -29.19 -13.18 -17.81
CA PHE A 798 -29.98 -12.02 -17.41
C PHE A 798 -31.17 -12.34 -16.49
N ASP A 799 -31.28 -13.59 -16.02
CA ASP A 799 -32.01 -13.85 -14.78
C ASP A 799 -31.29 -13.08 -13.66
N PHE A 800 -32.01 -12.25 -12.93
CA PHE A 800 -31.59 -11.73 -11.62
C PHE A 800 -32.10 -12.75 -10.59
N PRO A 801 -31.43 -13.88 -10.35
CA PRO A 801 -32.03 -14.98 -9.65
C PRO A 801 -31.78 -14.69 -8.18
N SER A 802 -32.78 -14.14 -7.50
CA SER A 802 -32.77 -14.03 -6.05
C SER A 802 -32.35 -15.38 -5.46
N SER A 803 -31.21 -15.45 -4.78
CA SER A 803 -30.73 -16.75 -4.33
C SER A 803 -31.69 -17.26 -3.27
N VAL A 804 -32.27 -18.45 -3.53
CA VAL A 804 -33.16 -19.11 -2.60
C VAL A 804 -32.32 -20.10 -1.81
N ASP A 805 -32.13 -19.81 -0.53
CA ASP A 805 -31.45 -20.74 0.37
C ASP A 805 -32.24 -22.05 0.50
N LYS A 806 -31.61 -23.12 0.99
CA LYS A 806 -32.29 -24.40 1.28
C LYS A 806 -33.43 -24.26 2.31
N ALA A 807 -33.54 -23.11 2.97
CA ALA A 807 -34.61 -22.73 3.89
C ALA A 807 -35.72 -21.86 3.26
N GLY A 808 -35.71 -21.63 1.94
CA GLY A 808 -36.74 -20.85 1.23
C GLY A 808 -36.66 -19.34 1.41
N LYS A 809 -35.54 -18.79 1.91
CA LYS A 809 -35.31 -17.34 1.99
C LYS A 809 -34.72 -16.80 0.70
N THR A 810 -35.39 -15.80 0.17
CA THR A 810 -35.04 -15.00 -1.01
C THR A 810 -34.03 -13.90 -0.63
N TYR A 811 -32.81 -13.93 -1.15
CA TYR A 811 -31.84 -12.84 -0.98
C TYR A 811 -31.83 -11.88 -2.19
N GLU A 812 -31.73 -10.58 -1.92
CA GLU A 812 -31.59 -9.53 -2.94
C GLU A 812 -30.29 -9.69 -3.75
N GLY A 813 -30.39 -9.56 -5.07
CA GLY A 813 -29.26 -9.58 -5.99
C GLY A 813 -28.28 -8.41 -5.73
N VAL A 814 -27.04 -8.53 -6.21
CA VAL A 814 -26.01 -7.47 -6.04
C VAL A 814 -26.51 -6.14 -6.62
N PHE A 815 -27.09 -6.15 -7.82
CA PHE A 815 -27.65 -4.95 -8.44
C PHE A 815 -28.84 -4.39 -7.65
N GLU A 816 -29.76 -5.21 -7.13
CA GLU A 816 -30.89 -4.75 -6.30
C GLU A 816 -30.40 -4.02 -5.04
N ARG A 817 -29.41 -4.60 -4.34
CA ARG A 817 -28.80 -3.97 -3.15
C ARG A 817 -28.12 -2.63 -3.47
N ILE A 818 -27.50 -2.50 -4.65
CA ILE A 818 -26.91 -1.23 -5.12
C ILE A 818 -28.00 -0.23 -5.50
N VAL A 819 -29.07 -0.64 -6.19
CA VAL A 819 -30.20 0.24 -6.52
C VAL A 819 -30.86 0.79 -5.25
N ASN A 820 -30.99 -0.03 -4.21
CA ASN A 820 -31.43 0.40 -2.88
C ASN A 820 -30.47 1.46 -2.29
N GLY A 821 -29.16 1.20 -2.29
CA GLY A 821 -28.14 2.15 -1.79
C GLY A 821 -28.08 3.47 -2.56
N LEU A 822 -28.15 3.43 -3.88
CA LEU A 822 -28.21 4.60 -4.76
C LEU A 822 -29.50 5.40 -4.53
N SER A 823 -30.65 4.73 -4.44
CA SER A 823 -31.94 5.39 -4.20
C SER A 823 -32.00 6.07 -2.83
N LEU A 824 -31.47 5.42 -1.78
CA LEU A 824 -31.29 6.03 -0.45
C LEU A 824 -30.38 7.26 -0.51
N SER A 825 -29.27 7.16 -1.26
CA SER A 825 -28.29 8.25 -1.38
C SER A 825 -28.81 9.45 -2.18
N CYS A 826 -29.81 9.25 -3.05
CA CYS A 826 -30.42 10.33 -3.83
C CYS A 826 -31.65 10.97 -3.14
N GLN A 827 -32.03 10.55 -1.93
CA GLN A 827 -33.23 11.10 -1.24
C GLN A 827 -33.12 12.61 -0.97
N SER A 828 -31.91 13.13 -0.77
CA SER A 828 -31.63 14.55 -0.53
C SER A 828 -31.30 15.36 -1.79
N GLY A 829 -31.28 14.75 -2.98
CA GLY A 829 -30.89 15.39 -4.24
C GLY A 829 -29.97 14.51 -5.11
N PRO A 830 -29.42 15.04 -6.22
CA PRO A 830 -28.48 14.31 -7.06
C PRO A 830 -27.18 13.97 -6.33
N LEU A 831 -26.50 12.92 -6.80
CA LEU A 831 -25.15 12.58 -6.36
C LEU A 831 -24.15 13.60 -6.93
N PRO A 832 -23.06 13.91 -6.20
CA PRO A 832 -21.97 14.70 -6.78
C PRO A 832 -21.37 14.03 -8.00
N VAL A 833 -20.90 14.85 -8.95
CA VAL A 833 -20.44 14.43 -10.29
C VAL A 833 -19.43 13.28 -10.24
N ASP A 834 -18.45 13.34 -9.33
CA ASP A 834 -17.41 12.31 -9.22
C ASP A 834 -17.96 10.96 -8.75
N THR A 835 -18.91 10.98 -7.80
CA THR A 835 -19.61 9.76 -7.37
C THR A 835 -20.53 9.25 -8.48
N PHE A 836 -21.32 10.11 -9.13
CA PHE A 836 -22.18 9.70 -10.23
C PHE A 836 -21.37 9.06 -11.36
N THR A 837 -20.26 9.69 -11.76
CA THR A 837 -19.38 9.21 -12.82
C THR A 837 -18.74 7.87 -12.47
N PHE A 838 -18.32 7.68 -11.21
CA PHE A 838 -17.75 6.42 -10.71
C PHE A 838 -18.77 5.27 -10.70
N VAL A 839 -20.04 5.52 -10.38
CA VAL A 839 -21.09 4.47 -10.35
C VAL A 839 -21.89 4.35 -11.66
N PHE A 840 -21.77 5.31 -12.57
CA PHE A 840 -22.51 5.33 -13.84
C PHE A 840 -22.39 4.04 -14.68
N PRO A 841 -21.23 3.34 -14.77
CA PRO A 841 -21.16 2.04 -15.46
C PRO A 841 -22.17 1.00 -14.94
N ILE A 842 -22.54 1.07 -13.66
CA ILE A 842 -23.56 0.18 -13.06
C ILE A 842 -24.96 0.56 -13.56
N LEU A 843 -25.29 1.84 -13.60
CA LEU A 843 -26.57 2.35 -14.14
C LEU A 843 -26.69 2.00 -15.64
N GLU A 844 -25.62 2.24 -16.39
CA GLU A 844 -25.50 1.90 -17.82
C GLU A 844 -25.72 0.40 -18.04
N ARG A 845 -25.04 -0.50 -17.31
CA ARG A 845 -25.23 -1.96 -17.50
C ARG A 845 -26.66 -2.41 -17.20
N ILE A 846 -27.33 -1.84 -16.20
CA ILE A 846 -28.73 -2.17 -15.88
C ILE A 846 -29.68 -1.69 -17.00
N LEU A 847 -29.46 -0.49 -17.52
CA LEU A 847 -30.31 0.14 -18.54
C LEU A 847 -30.04 -0.37 -19.96
N LEU A 848 -28.84 -0.91 -20.25
CA LEU A 848 -28.52 -1.59 -21.50
C LEU A 848 -29.01 -3.06 -21.55
N SER A 849 -29.86 -3.49 -20.63
CA SER A 849 -30.51 -4.81 -20.72
C SER A 849 -31.36 -4.91 -21.99
N SER A 850 -31.40 -6.08 -22.63
CA SER A 850 -32.21 -6.34 -23.83
C SER A 850 -33.71 -6.44 -23.54
N MET A 851 -34.13 -6.47 -22.28
CA MET A 851 -35.52 -6.54 -21.85
C MET A 851 -35.80 -5.61 -20.66
N ARG A 852 -37.08 -5.21 -20.47
CA ARG A 852 -37.48 -4.40 -19.31
C ARG A 852 -37.28 -5.19 -18.01
N THR A 853 -36.42 -4.67 -17.14
CA THR A 853 -36.23 -5.19 -15.77
C THR A 853 -36.99 -4.33 -14.76
N LYS A 854 -37.23 -4.88 -13.54
CA LYS A 854 -37.85 -4.14 -12.42
C LYS A 854 -37.03 -2.92 -11.98
N LEU A 855 -35.73 -2.89 -12.30
CA LEU A 855 -34.79 -1.84 -11.89
C LEU A 855 -34.77 -0.62 -12.82
N HIS A 856 -35.39 -0.71 -14.01
CA HIS A 856 -35.39 0.38 -14.99
C HIS A 856 -36.01 1.67 -14.43
N ASP A 857 -37.15 1.56 -13.74
CA ASP A 857 -37.88 2.72 -13.21
C ASP A 857 -37.05 3.48 -12.15
N ASP A 858 -36.36 2.76 -11.25
CA ASP A 858 -35.46 3.38 -10.26
C ASP A 858 -34.18 3.95 -10.89
N MET A 859 -33.56 3.27 -11.87
CA MET A 859 -32.36 3.77 -12.55
C MET A 859 -32.64 4.99 -13.42
N LEU A 860 -33.79 5.03 -14.12
CA LEU A 860 -34.24 6.22 -14.85
C LEU A 860 -34.51 7.38 -13.89
N ARG A 861 -35.18 7.16 -12.74
CA ARG A 861 -35.36 8.19 -11.71
C ARG A 861 -34.03 8.81 -11.28
N ILE A 862 -32.99 7.99 -11.07
CA ILE A 862 -31.66 8.48 -10.70
C ILE A 862 -31.00 9.23 -11.85
N LEU A 863 -31.03 8.70 -13.07
CA LEU A 863 -30.51 9.38 -14.26
C LEU A 863 -31.17 10.76 -14.46
N TYR A 864 -32.49 10.86 -14.25
CA TYR A 864 -33.25 12.11 -14.39
C TYR A 864 -32.88 13.20 -13.38
N MET A 865 -32.24 12.86 -12.26
CA MET A 865 -31.67 13.85 -11.33
C MET A 865 -30.34 14.45 -11.83
N HIS A 866 -29.71 13.84 -12.84
CA HIS A 866 -28.39 14.22 -13.37
C HIS A 866 -28.49 14.73 -14.82
N LEU A 867 -29.51 15.56 -15.12
CA LEU A 867 -29.78 16.12 -16.45
C LEU A 867 -29.32 17.58 -16.64
N ASP A 868 -28.67 18.18 -15.63
CA ASP A 868 -28.17 19.56 -15.72
C ASP A 868 -27.11 19.67 -16.85
N PRO A 869 -27.17 20.68 -17.74
CA PRO A 869 -26.17 20.87 -18.79
C PRO A 869 -24.80 21.39 -18.30
N MET A 870 -24.70 21.95 -17.09
CA MET A 870 -23.47 22.59 -16.58
C MET A 870 -22.37 21.62 -16.11
N PRO A 871 -22.65 20.51 -15.38
CA PRO A 871 -21.59 19.68 -14.81
C PRO A 871 -20.91 18.78 -15.86
N PRO A 872 -19.66 18.32 -15.68
CA PRO A 872 -18.96 17.46 -16.65
C PRO A 872 -19.41 15.99 -16.54
N LEU A 873 -20.58 15.67 -17.11
CA LEU A 873 -21.17 14.32 -17.12
C LEU A 873 -20.84 13.57 -18.43
N ALA A 874 -20.92 12.23 -18.39
CA ALA A 874 -20.74 11.35 -19.54
C ALA A 874 -21.95 11.36 -20.52
N ARG A 875 -22.34 12.56 -20.99
CA ARG A 875 -23.61 12.82 -21.70
C ARG A 875 -23.85 11.92 -22.90
N LEU A 876 -22.85 11.69 -23.75
CA LEU A 876 -23.00 10.82 -24.93
C LEU A 876 -23.35 9.38 -24.56
N ARG A 877 -22.77 8.83 -23.48
CA ARG A 877 -23.16 7.51 -22.95
C ARG A 877 -24.57 7.53 -22.38
N MET A 878 -24.93 8.56 -21.61
CA MET A 878 -26.29 8.73 -21.08
C MET A 878 -27.34 8.80 -22.20
N ILE A 879 -27.04 9.51 -23.29
CA ILE A 879 -27.90 9.61 -24.49
C ILE A 879 -28.03 8.25 -25.18
N SER A 880 -26.92 7.54 -25.41
CA SER A 880 -26.92 6.19 -26.01
C SER A 880 -27.75 5.20 -25.19
N VAL A 881 -27.59 5.20 -23.87
CA VAL A 881 -28.42 4.41 -22.94
C VAL A 881 -29.90 4.75 -23.08
N LEU A 882 -30.25 6.04 -23.15
CA LEU A 882 -31.64 6.47 -23.32
C LEU A 882 -32.23 6.08 -24.68
N TYR A 883 -31.44 6.08 -25.76
CA TYR A 883 -31.88 5.54 -27.06
C TYR A 883 -32.16 4.03 -27.00
N HIS A 884 -31.27 3.26 -26.35
CA HIS A 884 -31.47 1.82 -26.15
C HIS A 884 -32.72 1.52 -25.31
N VAL A 885 -32.86 2.16 -24.14
CA VAL A 885 -34.03 1.99 -23.27
C VAL A 885 -35.33 2.35 -23.99
N LEU A 886 -35.32 3.38 -24.83
CA LEU A 886 -36.48 3.79 -25.62
C LEU A 886 -36.84 2.77 -26.73
N GLY A 887 -35.84 2.11 -27.33
CA GLY A 887 -36.07 0.99 -28.26
C GLY A 887 -36.66 -0.24 -27.58
N VAL A 888 -36.15 -0.60 -26.39
CA VAL A 888 -36.63 -1.76 -25.60
C VAL A 888 -38.00 -1.49 -24.93
N VAL A 889 -38.24 -0.26 -24.47
CA VAL A 889 -39.47 0.12 -23.74
C VAL A 889 -40.06 1.43 -24.28
N PRO A 890 -40.81 1.37 -25.41
CA PRO A 890 -41.40 2.56 -26.05
C PRO A 890 -42.32 3.38 -25.11
N ALA A 891 -42.92 2.75 -24.10
CA ALA A 891 -43.77 3.41 -23.11
C ALA A 891 -43.06 4.55 -22.32
N TYR A 892 -41.72 4.56 -22.27
CA TYR A 892 -40.96 5.63 -21.62
C TYR A 892 -40.75 6.88 -22.50
N GLN A 893 -41.23 6.91 -23.76
CA GLN A 893 -41.05 8.04 -24.68
C GLN A 893 -41.39 9.40 -24.08
N ALA A 894 -42.48 9.49 -23.31
CA ALA A 894 -42.94 10.73 -22.68
C ALA A 894 -41.99 11.27 -21.60
N SER A 895 -41.17 10.43 -20.96
CA SER A 895 -40.17 10.86 -19.96
C SER A 895 -38.76 10.97 -20.56
N ILE A 896 -38.41 10.10 -21.50
CA ILE A 896 -37.08 10.07 -22.13
C ILE A 896 -36.87 11.25 -23.09
N GLY A 897 -37.87 11.64 -23.89
CA GLY A 897 -37.74 12.77 -24.82
C GLY A 897 -37.27 14.07 -24.14
N PRO A 898 -37.96 14.55 -23.09
CA PRO A 898 -37.51 15.71 -22.32
C PRO A 898 -36.12 15.54 -21.65
N ALA A 899 -35.73 14.32 -21.30
CA ALA A 899 -34.42 14.04 -20.73
C ALA A 899 -33.28 14.14 -21.77
N LEU A 900 -33.50 13.58 -22.96
CA LEU A 900 -32.59 13.70 -24.10
C LEU A 900 -32.38 15.17 -24.49
N ASN A 901 -33.47 15.96 -24.61
CA ASN A 901 -33.40 17.39 -24.89
C ASN A 901 -32.52 18.14 -23.89
N LYS A 902 -32.64 17.83 -22.59
CA LYS A 902 -31.82 18.44 -21.53
C LYS A 902 -30.35 18.03 -21.60
N LEU A 903 -30.04 16.77 -21.90
CA LEU A 903 -28.66 16.33 -22.07
C LEU A 903 -28.00 17.01 -23.27
N CYS A 904 -28.72 17.13 -24.39
CA CYS A 904 -28.22 17.81 -25.60
C CYS A 904 -27.87 19.29 -25.37
N LEU A 905 -28.53 20.00 -24.44
CA LEU A 905 -28.16 21.40 -24.08
C LEU A 905 -26.72 21.53 -23.56
N GLY A 906 -26.13 20.45 -23.02
CA GLY A 906 -24.77 20.43 -22.46
C GLY A 906 -23.70 19.82 -23.38
N LEU A 907 -24.01 19.62 -24.66
CA LEU A 907 -23.08 19.11 -25.68
C LEU A 907 -22.42 20.26 -26.48
N GLN A 908 -21.20 20.01 -26.95
CA GLN A 908 -20.46 20.90 -27.85
C GLN A 908 -20.67 20.52 -29.33
N ALA A 909 -20.10 21.30 -30.25
CA ALA A 909 -20.22 21.02 -31.69
C ALA A 909 -19.60 19.67 -32.08
N ASP A 910 -18.45 19.32 -31.50
CA ASP A 910 -17.73 18.06 -31.78
C ASP A 910 -18.50 16.80 -31.29
N ASP A 911 -19.44 16.97 -30.35
CA ASP A 911 -20.26 15.88 -29.82
C ASP A 911 -21.44 15.51 -30.76
N VAL A 912 -21.78 16.38 -31.72
CA VAL A 912 -23.03 16.29 -32.52
C VAL A 912 -23.09 15.01 -33.35
N ALA A 913 -21.99 14.60 -33.97
CA ALA A 913 -21.92 13.35 -34.75
C ALA A 913 -22.25 12.13 -33.89
N ASN A 914 -21.72 12.06 -32.67
CA ASN A 914 -21.97 10.98 -31.73
C ASN A 914 -23.40 11.03 -31.15
N ALA A 915 -23.94 12.21 -30.89
CA ALA A 915 -25.31 12.40 -30.44
C ALA A 915 -26.34 11.96 -31.50
N LEU A 916 -26.01 12.13 -32.79
CA LEU A 916 -26.85 11.71 -33.91
C LEU A 916 -26.93 10.19 -34.11
N TYR A 917 -26.13 9.36 -33.41
CA TYR A 917 -26.09 7.91 -33.68
C TYR A 917 -27.44 7.19 -33.49
N GLY A 918 -28.40 7.80 -32.77
CA GLY A 918 -29.78 7.32 -32.68
C GLY A 918 -30.54 7.26 -34.01
N VAL A 919 -30.11 7.97 -35.06
CA VAL A 919 -30.68 7.85 -36.42
C VAL A 919 -30.47 6.46 -37.03
N TYR A 920 -29.49 5.69 -36.55
CA TYR A 920 -29.24 4.33 -37.03
C TYR A 920 -30.16 3.27 -36.39
N SER A 921 -31.05 3.67 -35.48
CA SER A 921 -31.99 2.75 -34.84
C SER A 921 -33.02 2.17 -35.83
N LYS A 922 -33.34 0.87 -35.65
CA LYS A 922 -34.47 0.22 -36.33
C LYS A 922 -35.81 0.90 -35.97
N ASP A 923 -35.90 1.43 -34.75
CA ASP A 923 -37.12 1.90 -34.13
C ASP A 923 -37.38 3.38 -34.45
N VAL A 924 -38.46 3.66 -35.19
CA VAL A 924 -38.79 5.01 -35.70
C VAL A 924 -38.92 6.05 -34.57
N HIS A 925 -39.48 5.69 -33.43
CA HIS A 925 -39.63 6.58 -32.28
C HIS A 925 -38.29 6.94 -31.62
N VAL A 926 -37.27 6.09 -31.74
CA VAL A 926 -35.89 6.39 -31.31
C VAL A 926 -35.23 7.38 -32.27
N ARG A 927 -35.36 7.17 -33.60
CA ARG A 927 -34.85 8.10 -34.61
C ARG A 927 -35.47 9.50 -34.45
N MET A 928 -36.80 9.55 -34.27
CA MET A 928 -37.53 10.78 -33.99
C MET A 928 -37.09 11.45 -32.68
N ALA A 929 -36.86 10.69 -31.60
CA ALA A 929 -36.36 11.26 -30.34
C ALA A 929 -34.94 11.80 -30.47
N CYS A 930 -34.07 11.12 -31.24
CA CYS A 930 -32.72 11.57 -31.55
C CYS A 930 -32.72 12.93 -32.27
N LEU A 931 -33.41 13.03 -33.42
CA LEU A 931 -33.46 14.27 -34.19
C LEU A 931 -34.06 15.44 -33.38
N ASN A 932 -35.15 15.20 -32.63
CA ASN A 932 -35.76 16.24 -31.79
C ASN A 932 -34.83 16.72 -30.66
N ALA A 933 -34.03 15.83 -30.08
CA ALA A 933 -33.08 16.19 -29.04
C ALA A 933 -31.85 16.91 -29.60
N VAL A 934 -31.32 16.50 -30.75
CA VAL A 934 -30.16 17.13 -31.40
C VAL A 934 -30.44 18.60 -31.76
N LYS A 935 -31.69 18.96 -32.09
CA LYS A 935 -32.12 20.36 -32.28
C LYS A 935 -31.88 21.24 -31.04
N CYS A 936 -31.79 20.67 -29.84
CA CYS A 936 -31.49 21.38 -28.60
C CYS A 936 -30.00 21.64 -28.37
N ILE A 937 -29.08 21.05 -29.16
CA ILE A 937 -27.64 21.30 -28.99
C ILE A 937 -27.35 22.78 -29.31
N PRO A 938 -26.57 23.52 -28.50
CA PRO A 938 -26.33 24.95 -28.70
C PRO A 938 -25.76 25.30 -30.09
N ALA A 939 -24.90 24.46 -30.66
CA ALA A 939 -24.35 24.68 -32.01
C ALA A 939 -25.37 24.48 -33.13
N VAL A 940 -26.26 23.49 -33.00
CA VAL A 940 -27.35 23.20 -33.96
C VAL A 940 -28.42 24.31 -33.92
N SER A 941 -28.84 24.70 -32.72
CA SER A 941 -29.85 25.74 -32.51
C SER A 941 -29.42 27.15 -32.93
N LYS A 942 -28.10 27.42 -32.95
CA LYS A 942 -27.50 28.71 -33.33
C LYS A 942 -26.97 28.77 -34.76
N TYR A 943 -27.20 27.74 -35.58
CA TYR A 943 -26.70 27.66 -36.96
C TYR A 943 -25.16 27.84 -37.01
N SER A 944 -24.46 27.19 -36.07
CA SER A 944 -23.01 27.36 -35.84
C SER A 944 -22.27 26.02 -35.76
N LEU A 945 -22.71 25.03 -36.53
CA LEU A 945 -21.99 23.77 -36.70
C LEU A 945 -20.76 23.98 -37.62
N PRO A 946 -19.63 23.31 -37.37
CA PRO A 946 -18.54 23.25 -38.33
C PRO A 946 -18.88 22.28 -39.47
N GLN A 947 -18.32 22.51 -40.67
CA GLN A 947 -18.38 21.54 -41.75
C GLN A 947 -17.62 20.26 -41.33
N ASN A 948 -18.32 19.12 -41.29
CA ASN A 948 -17.79 17.85 -40.80
C ASN A 948 -18.51 16.68 -41.50
N VAL A 949 -17.74 15.71 -42.00
CA VAL A 949 -18.25 14.60 -42.83
C VAL A 949 -19.17 13.66 -42.04
N ASP A 950 -18.89 13.39 -40.77
CA ASP A 950 -19.71 12.52 -39.93
C ASP A 950 -21.05 13.18 -39.57
N ILE A 951 -21.03 14.48 -39.25
CA ILE A 951 -22.24 15.29 -39.02
C ILE A 951 -23.09 15.32 -40.30
N ALA A 952 -22.47 15.65 -41.44
CA ALA A 952 -23.16 15.71 -42.73
C ALA A 952 -23.78 14.36 -43.09
N THR A 953 -23.00 13.27 -43.02
CA THR A 953 -23.48 11.90 -43.31
C THR A 953 -24.67 11.53 -42.43
N ASN A 954 -24.56 11.73 -41.11
CA ASN A 954 -25.61 11.30 -40.17
C ASN A 954 -26.93 12.06 -40.37
N ILE A 955 -26.88 13.36 -40.72
CA ILE A 955 -28.08 14.13 -41.04
C ILE A 955 -28.61 13.75 -42.44
N TRP A 956 -27.74 13.60 -43.44
CA TRP A 956 -28.11 13.26 -44.81
C TRP A 956 -28.82 11.90 -44.90
N ILE A 957 -28.31 10.89 -44.19
CA ILE A 957 -29.01 9.58 -44.08
C ILE A 957 -30.38 9.74 -43.42
N ALA A 958 -30.56 10.65 -42.46
CA ALA A 958 -31.87 10.90 -41.83
C ALA A 958 -32.83 11.71 -42.72
N VAL A 959 -32.33 12.58 -43.60
CA VAL A 959 -33.11 13.28 -44.64
C VAL A 959 -33.68 12.29 -45.66
N HIS A 960 -32.96 11.19 -45.92
CA HIS A 960 -33.39 10.12 -46.82
C HIS A 960 -33.98 8.88 -46.11
N ASP A 961 -34.41 9.00 -44.85
CA ASP A 961 -35.06 7.91 -44.12
C ASP A 961 -36.36 7.43 -44.83
N PRO A 962 -36.67 6.12 -44.85
CA PRO A 962 -37.92 5.64 -45.43
C PRO A 962 -39.19 6.15 -44.71
N GLU A 963 -39.10 6.63 -43.47
CA GLU A 963 -40.23 7.18 -42.72
C GLU A 963 -40.34 8.70 -42.88
N LYS A 964 -41.37 9.17 -43.58
CA LYS A 964 -41.58 10.61 -43.88
C LYS A 964 -41.54 11.55 -42.67
N SER A 965 -41.96 11.09 -41.49
CA SER A 965 -41.88 11.91 -40.27
C SER A 965 -40.44 12.17 -39.80
N VAL A 966 -39.53 11.25 -40.09
CA VAL A 966 -38.09 11.36 -39.83
C VAL A 966 -37.48 12.36 -40.81
N THR A 967 -37.78 12.24 -42.10
CA THR A 967 -37.26 13.15 -43.14
C THR A 967 -37.69 14.60 -42.90
N GLU A 968 -38.99 14.85 -42.67
CA GLU A 968 -39.53 16.18 -42.33
C GLU A 968 -38.86 16.79 -41.08
N THR A 969 -38.41 15.95 -40.14
CA THR A 969 -37.72 16.39 -38.93
C THR A 969 -36.22 16.65 -39.20
N ALA A 970 -35.59 15.85 -40.06
CA ALA A 970 -34.19 15.93 -40.44
C ALA A 970 -33.90 17.11 -41.38
N ASP A 971 -34.83 17.46 -42.28
CA ASP A 971 -34.74 18.62 -43.19
C ASP A 971 -34.45 19.93 -42.43
N ASP A 972 -35.13 20.15 -41.31
CA ASP A 972 -34.90 21.30 -40.42
C ASP A 972 -33.52 21.27 -39.75
N ILE A 973 -32.90 20.10 -39.56
CA ILE A 973 -31.52 19.98 -39.05
C ILE A 973 -30.52 20.20 -40.19
N TRP A 974 -30.79 19.70 -41.39
CA TRP A 974 -29.97 19.93 -42.58
C TRP A 974 -29.92 21.42 -42.94
N ALA A 975 -31.06 22.11 -42.91
CA ALA A 975 -31.15 23.56 -43.07
C ALA A 975 -30.40 24.34 -41.97
N ARG A 976 -30.22 23.78 -40.76
CA ARG A 976 -29.40 24.35 -39.69
C ARG A 976 -27.91 24.06 -39.82
N TYR A 977 -27.55 22.98 -40.50
CA TYR A 977 -26.17 22.64 -40.82
C TYR A 977 -25.61 23.59 -41.88
N GLY A 978 -26.37 23.88 -42.94
CA GLY A 978 -26.10 25.00 -43.85
C GLY A 978 -24.87 24.85 -44.76
N TYR A 979 -24.28 23.66 -44.84
CA TYR A 979 -23.24 23.29 -45.80
C TYR A 979 -23.72 22.15 -46.70
N ASP A 980 -23.13 22.06 -47.89
CA ASP A 980 -23.30 20.92 -48.79
C ASP A 980 -22.67 19.65 -48.20
N LEU A 981 -23.12 18.48 -48.65
CA LEU A 981 -22.60 17.16 -48.24
C LEU A 981 -21.10 17.00 -48.53
N GLY A 982 -20.61 17.60 -49.62
CA GLY A 982 -19.26 17.38 -50.13
C GLY A 982 -19.15 16.11 -50.98
N THR A 983 -17.93 15.60 -51.15
CA THR A 983 -17.62 14.46 -52.04
C THR A 983 -17.02 13.24 -51.32
N ASP A 984 -17.01 13.25 -49.98
CA ASP A 984 -16.58 12.10 -49.17
C ASP A 984 -17.82 11.32 -48.72
N TYR A 985 -18.12 10.23 -49.41
CA TYR A 985 -19.26 9.36 -49.12
C TYR A 985 -18.86 8.14 -48.27
N SER A 986 -17.68 8.12 -47.66
CA SER A 986 -17.19 6.98 -46.86
C SER A 986 -18.18 6.56 -45.77
N GLY A 987 -18.79 7.51 -45.07
CA GLY A 987 -19.84 7.25 -44.08
C GLY A 987 -21.11 6.63 -44.68
N ILE A 988 -21.54 7.08 -45.86
CA ILE A 988 -22.70 6.50 -46.57
C ILE A 988 -22.40 5.06 -47.02
N PHE A 989 -21.21 4.81 -47.58
CA PHE A 989 -20.79 3.45 -47.95
C PHE A 989 -20.73 2.52 -46.74
N ASN A 990 -20.27 2.98 -45.58
CA ASN A 990 -20.29 2.20 -44.35
C ASN A 990 -21.73 1.89 -43.89
N ALA A 991 -22.66 2.84 -44.04
CA ALA A 991 -24.06 2.66 -43.66
C ALA A 991 -24.82 1.65 -44.55
N LEU A 992 -24.39 1.41 -45.79
CA LEU A 992 -24.93 0.33 -46.64
C LEU A 992 -24.73 -1.06 -46.02
N SER A 993 -23.70 -1.26 -45.19
CA SER A 993 -23.45 -2.53 -44.48
C SER A 993 -24.04 -2.57 -43.07
N HIS A 994 -24.83 -1.57 -42.67
CA HIS A 994 -25.42 -1.51 -41.33
C HIS A 994 -26.47 -2.61 -41.10
N LEU A 995 -26.57 -3.16 -39.88
CA LEU A 995 -27.46 -4.30 -39.54
C LEU A 995 -28.96 -4.02 -39.77
N ASN A 996 -29.41 -2.77 -39.55
CA ASN A 996 -30.81 -2.39 -39.67
C ASN A 996 -31.18 -2.03 -41.12
N LEU A 997 -32.21 -2.68 -41.69
CA LEU A 997 -32.61 -2.51 -43.10
C LEU A 997 -33.05 -1.08 -43.45
N ASN A 998 -33.72 -0.36 -42.54
CA ASN A 998 -34.12 1.02 -42.76
C ASN A 998 -32.91 1.94 -43.00
N VAL A 999 -31.77 1.68 -42.33
CA VAL A 999 -30.52 2.41 -42.54
C VAL A 999 -29.94 2.10 -43.92
N ARG A 1000 -29.96 0.83 -44.35
CA ARG A 1000 -29.46 0.45 -45.69
C ARG A 1000 -30.29 1.08 -46.81
N LEU A 1001 -31.61 1.14 -46.64
CA LEU A 1001 -32.53 1.85 -47.54
C LEU A 1001 -32.24 3.35 -47.59
N ALA A 1002 -32.10 3.98 -46.42
CA ALA A 1002 -31.81 5.40 -46.31
C ALA A 1002 -30.44 5.77 -46.90
N ALA A 1003 -29.42 4.95 -46.65
CA ALA A 1003 -28.07 5.14 -47.21
C ALA A 1003 -28.03 4.91 -48.74
N ALA A 1004 -28.84 4.00 -49.27
CA ALA A 1004 -28.96 3.78 -50.71
C ALA A 1004 -29.59 5.00 -51.43
N GLU A 1005 -30.68 5.54 -50.87
CA GLU A 1005 -31.34 6.73 -51.40
C GLU A 1005 -30.47 7.99 -51.22
N ALA A 1006 -29.81 8.12 -50.06
CA ALA A 1006 -28.83 9.18 -49.77
C ALA A 1006 -27.64 9.17 -50.75
N LEU A 1007 -27.14 8.00 -51.13
CA LEU A 1007 -26.09 7.89 -52.15
C LEU A 1007 -26.63 8.31 -53.53
N ALA A 1008 -27.83 7.88 -53.91
CA ALA A 1008 -28.44 8.27 -55.17
C ALA A 1008 -28.61 9.80 -55.26
N ALA A 1009 -29.12 10.45 -54.21
CA ALA A 1009 -29.22 11.90 -54.13
C ALA A 1009 -27.85 12.60 -54.24
N ALA A 1010 -26.84 12.12 -53.50
CA ALA A 1010 -25.48 12.67 -53.56
C ALA A 1010 -24.84 12.56 -54.96
N LEU A 1011 -25.07 11.44 -55.65
CA LEU A 1011 -24.64 11.24 -57.04
C LEU A 1011 -25.38 12.15 -58.03
N HIS A 1012 -26.64 12.50 -57.74
CA HIS A 1012 -27.43 13.42 -58.56
C HIS A 1012 -26.90 14.87 -58.44
N GLU A 1013 -26.54 15.29 -57.23
CA GLU A 1013 -25.91 16.60 -56.98
C GLU A 1013 -24.49 16.69 -57.55
N SER A 1014 -23.73 15.58 -57.53
CA SER A 1014 -22.35 15.52 -58.01
C SER A 1014 -22.11 14.43 -59.08
N PRO A 1015 -22.59 14.58 -60.32
CA PRO A 1015 -22.44 13.54 -61.36
C PRO A 1015 -21.00 13.13 -61.70
N SER A 1016 -20.00 13.95 -61.37
CA SER A 1016 -18.57 13.63 -61.51
C SER A 1016 -18.10 12.51 -60.57
N SER A 1017 -18.82 12.21 -59.48
CA SER A 1017 -18.46 11.18 -58.50
C SER A 1017 -19.04 9.80 -58.81
N ILE A 1018 -19.91 9.67 -59.82
CA ILE A 1018 -20.60 8.41 -60.19
C ILE A 1018 -19.61 7.27 -60.44
N GLN A 1019 -18.60 7.48 -61.30
CA GLN A 1019 -17.67 6.41 -61.67
C GLN A 1019 -16.80 5.93 -60.50
N LEU A 1020 -16.34 6.86 -59.66
CA LEU A 1020 -15.58 6.53 -58.46
C LEU A 1020 -16.46 5.76 -57.46
N SER A 1021 -17.70 6.19 -57.26
CA SER A 1021 -18.64 5.56 -56.34
C SER A 1021 -19.06 4.16 -56.79
N LEU A 1022 -19.31 3.95 -58.10
CA LEU A 1022 -19.53 2.62 -58.66
C LEU A 1022 -18.33 1.70 -58.46
N SER A 1023 -17.11 2.19 -58.72
CA SER A 1023 -15.87 1.45 -58.47
C SER A 1023 -15.71 1.05 -57.00
N THR A 1024 -16.07 1.96 -56.07
CA THR A 1024 -16.09 1.69 -54.63
C THR A 1024 -17.14 0.64 -54.27
N LEU A 1025 -18.39 0.77 -54.74
CA LEU A 1025 -19.44 -0.22 -54.52
C LEU A 1025 -19.06 -1.62 -55.00
N PHE A 1026 -18.48 -1.74 -56.21
CA PHE A 1026 -18.04 -3.04 -56.73
C PHE A 1026 -16.88 -3.61 -55.92
N SER A 1027 -15.94 -2.79 -55.49
CA SER A 1027 -14.80 -3.21 -54.65
C SER A 1027 -15.25 -3.70 -53.28
N LEU A 1028 -16.21 -3.01 -52.64
CA LEU A 1028 -16.82 -3.41 -51.38
C LEU A 1028 -17.57 -4.75 -51.53
N TYR A 1029 -18.33 -4.91 -52.63
CA TYR A 1029 -19.06 -6.15 -52.91
C TYR A 1029 -18.13 -7.36 -53.01
N ILE A 1030 -17.06 -7.24 -53.81
CA ILE A 1030 -16.10 -8.33 -54.04
C ILE A 1030 -15.39 -8.69 -52.73
N ARG A 1031 -14.94 -7.69 -51.96
CA ARG A 1031 -14.34 -7.90 -50.64
C ARG A 1031 -15.29 -8.67 -49.71
N ASP A 1032 -16.53 -8.23 -49.60
CA ASP A 1032 -17.55 -8.80 -48.71
C ASP A 1032 -18.10 -10.15 -49.24
N ALA A 1033 -17.78 -10.54 -50.48
CA ALA A 1033 -18.03 -11.87 -51.03
C ALA A 1033 -16.85 -12.83 -50.72
N THR A 1034 -15.61 -12.35 -50.84
CA THR A 1034 -14.40 -13.16 -50.56
C THR A 1034 -14.13 -13.43 -49.08
N SER A 1035 -14.76 -12.69 -48.16
CA SER A 1035 -14.59 -12.90 -46.72
C SER A 1035 -15.35 -14.13 -46.15
N GLY A 1036 -16.06 -14.88 -46.99
CA GLY A 1036 -16.99 -15.95 -46.59
C GLY A 1036 -16.45 -17.38 -46.72
N GLU A 1037 -15.22 -17.67 -46.28
CA GLU A 1037 -14.74 -19.07 -46.20
C GLU A 1037 -15.29 -19.83 -44.96
N ASP A 1038 -15.96 -19.15 -44.03
CA ASP A 1038 -16.68 -19.75 -42.90
C ASP A 1038 -18.14 -20.12 -43.25
N VAL A 1039 -18.68 -21.14 -42.55
CA VAL A 1039 -20.00 -21.77 -42.80
C VAL A 1039 -21.21 -20.80 -42.72
N PHE A 1040 -21.01 -19.58 -42.23
CA PHE A 1040 -22.00 -18.50 -42.25
C PHE A 1040 -21.42 -17.26 -42.92
N ASP A 1041 -21.86 -16.98 -44.14
CA ASP A 1041 -21.60 -15.70 -44.83
C ASP A 1041 -22.15 -14.54 -43.98
N ALA A 1042 -21.25 -13.76 -43.39
CA ALA A 1042 -21.58 -12.56 -42.63
C ALA A 1042 -21.60 -11.29 -43.51
N GLY A 1043 -21.03 -11.34 -44.71
CA GLY A 1043 -20.86 -10.19 -45.61
C GLY A 1043 -22.12 -9.84 -46.43
N TRP A 1044 -23.08 -10.76 -46.52
CA TRP A 1044 -24.31 -10.58 -47.33
C TRP A 1044 -25.09 -9.29 -47.03
N ILE A 1045 -24.99 -8.74 -45.80
CA ILE A 1045 -25.67 -7.51 -45.41
C ILE A 1045 -25.14 -6.30 -46.20
N GLY A 1046 -23.81 -6.19 -46.37
CA GLY A 1046 -23.19 -5.14 -47.18
C GLY A 1046 -23.53 -5.32 -48.66
N ARG A 1047 -23.47 -6.55 -49.15
CA ARG A 1047 -23.84 -6.90 -50.53
C ARG A 1047 -25.32 -6.59 -50.84
N GLN A 1048 -26.22 -6.78 -49.87
CA GLN A 1048 -27.63 -6.37 -49.94
C GLN A 1048 -27.77 -4.84 -50.01
N GLY A 1049 -27.00 -4.10 -49.21
CA GLY A 1049 -26.98 -2.64 -49.25
C GLY A 1049 -26.48 -2.10 -50.60
N ILE A 1050 -25.45 -2.71 -51.18
CA ILE A 1050 -24.94 -2.35 -52.51
C ILE A 1050 -25.99 -2.60 -53.60
N ALA A 1051 -26.77 -3.68 -53.51
CA ALA A 1051 -27.89 -3.93 -54.42
C ALA A 1051 -28.96 -2.83 -54.33
N LEU A 1052 -29.30 -2.39 -53.11
CA LEU A 1052 -30.22 -1.27 -52.88
C LEU A 1052 -29.65 0.04 -53.45
N ALA A 1053 -28.36 0.33 -53.24
CA ALA A 1053 -27.70 1.52 -53.76
C ALA A 1053 -27.72 1.58 -55.29
N LEU A 1054 -27.43 0.47 -55.98
CA LEU A 1054 -27.52 0.37 -57.44
C LEU A 1054 -28.97 0.52 -57.94
N GLN A 1055 -29.95 0.05 -57.17
CA GLN A 1055 -31.37 0.20 -57.49
C GLN A 1055 -31.83 1.66 -57.36
N SER A 1056 -31.51 2.35 -56.26
CA SER A 1056 -31.85 3.76 -56.04
C SER A 1056 -31.12 4.69 -57.02
N ALA A 1057 -29.84 4.42 -57.32
CA ALA A 1057 -29.06 5.22 -58.26
C ALA A 1057 -29.50 5.08 -59.74
N ALA A 1058 -30.47 4.21 -60.06
CA ALA A 1058 -30.88 3.92 -61.42
C ALA A 1058 -31.28 5.16 -62.24
N ASP A 1059 -31.92 6.16 -61.63
CA ASP A 1059 -32.30 7.42 -62.30
C ASP A 1059 -31.13 8.39 -62.54
N VAL A 1060 -29.98 8.14 -61.90
CA VAL A 1060 -28.81 9.03 -61.87
C VAL A 1060 -27.68 8.54 -62.79
N LEU A 1061 -27.64 7.24 -63.08
CA LEU A 1061 -26.68 6.65 -64.01
C LEU A 1061 -26.80 7.25 -65.42
N THR A 1062 -25.69 7.27 -66.16
CA THR A 1062 -25.66 7.69 -67.57
C THR A 1062 -25.35 6.51 -68.49
N ALA A 1063 -25.60 6.68 -69.80
CA ALA A 1063 -25.26 5.70 -70.83
C ALA A 1063 -23.79 5.22 -70.80
N LYS A 1064 -22.86 6.03 -70.25
CA LYS A 1064 -21.44 5.68 -70.11
C LYS A 1064 -21.17 4.67 -69.00
N ASP A 1065 -22.03 4.61 -68.00
CA ASP A 1065 -21.84 3.82 -66.79
C ASP A 1065 -22.50 2.43 -66.92
N LEU A 1066 -23.54 2.33 -67.74
CA LEU A 1066 -24.29 1.07 -67.97
C LEU A 1066 -23.42 -0.14 -68.34
N PRO A 1067 -22.38 -0.04 -69.21
CA PRO A 1067 -21.54 -1.19 -69.53
C PRO A 1067 -20.78 -1.73 -68.32
N ALA A 1068 -20.29 -0.85 -67.43
CA ALA A 1068 -19.58 -1.25 -66.22
C ALA A 1068 -20.53 -1.92 -65.21
N VAL A 1069 -21.70 -1.30 -64.96
CA VAL A 1069 -22.71 -1.84 -64.04
C VAL A 1069 -23.26 -3.18 -64.53
N MET A 1070 -23.63 -3.29 -65.81
CA MET A 1070 -24.17 -4.54 -66.37
C MET A 1070 -23.12 -5.64 -66.43
N THR A 1071 -21.86 -5.30 -66.73
CA THR A 1071 -20.77 -6.29 -66.66
C THR A 1071 -20.58 -6.80 -65.24
N PHE A 1072 -20.52 -5.91 -64.23
CA PHE A 1072 -20.40 -6.30 -62.82
C PHE A 1072 -21.56 -7.17 -62.33
N LEU A 1073 -22.81 -6.80 -62.68
CA LEU A 1073 -23.98 -7.61 -62.32
C LEU A 1073 -23.84 -9.04 -62.87
N ILE A 1074 -23.44 -9.19 -64.13
CA ILE A 1074 -23.33 -10.49 -64.79
C ILE A 1074 -22.10 -11.27 -64.33
N SER A 1075 -20.96 -10.62 -64.13
CA SER A 1075 -19.70 -11.31 -63.81
C SER A 1075 -19.53 -11.65 -62.33
N GLN A 1076 -20.27 -10.99 -61.42
CA GLN A 1076 -20.13 -11.18 -59.98
C GLN A 1076 -21.48 -11.26 -59.25
N ALA A 1077 -22.40 -10.32 -59.48
CA ALA A 1077 -23.52 -10.11 -58.54
C ALA A 1077 -24.74 -11.02 -58.73
N LEU A 1078 -24.99 -11.50 -59.95
CA LEU A 1078 -26.07 -12.46 -60.23
C LEU A 1078 -25.75 -13.88 -59.77
N ALA A 1079 -24.48 -14.18 -59.50
CA ALA A 1079 -24.01 -15.46 -58.96
C ALA A 1079 -24.14 -15.56 -57.43
N ASP A 1080 -24.59 -14.51 -56.74
CA ASP A 1080 -24.49 -14.43 -55.27
C ASP A 1080 -25.17 -15.62 -54.57
N PRO A 1081 -24.50 -16.29 -53.62
CA PRO A 1081 -25.09 -17.43 -52.90
C PRO A 1081 -26.31 -17.02 -52.08
N ASN A 1082 -26.39 -15.78 -51.59
CA ASN A 1082 -27.52 -15.29 -50.82
C ASN A 1082 -28.70 -14.93 -51.75
N THR A 1083 -29.83 -15.62 -51.57
CA THR A 1083 -31.01 -15.49 -52.44
C THR A 1083 -31.65 -14.10 -52.41
N ASP A 1084 -31.61 -13.37 -51.28
CA ASP A 1084 -32.16 -12.01 -51.18
C ASP A 1084 -31.21 -10.98 -51.82
N VAL A 1085 -29.88 -11.13 -51.65
CA VAL A 1085 -28.89 -10.29 -52.37
C VAL A 1085 -29.07 -10.45 -53.87
N ARG A 1086 -29.08 -11.70 -54.37
CA ARG A 1086 -29.27 -12.01 -55.80
C ARG A 1086 -30.59 -11.46 -56.33
N GLY A 1087 -31.69 -11.65 -55.60
CA GLY A 1087 -33.00 -11.11 -55.97
C GLY A 1087 -33.02 -9.58 -56.06
N ARG A 1088 -32.33 -8.87 -55.15
CA ARG A 1088 -32.18 -7.41 -55.23
C ARG A 1088 -31.28 -6.96 -56.37
N MET A 1089 -30.21 -7.69 -56.68
CA MET A 1089 -29.36 -7.40 -57.84
C MET A 1089 -30.11 -7.53 -59.17
N ILE A 1090 -31.01 -8.53 -59.27
CA ILE A 1090 -31.94 -8.64 -60.41
C ILE A 1090 -32.88 -7.43 -60.44
N ASN A 1091 -33.48 -7.04 -59.31
CA ASN A 1091 -34.37 -5.87 -59.27
C ASN A 1091 -33.66 -4.54 -59.60
N ALA A 1092 -32.40 -4.37 -59.18
CA ALA A 1092 -31.56 -3.23 -59.52
C ALA A 1092 -31.30 -3.17 -61.03
N GLY A 1093 -30.85 -4.28 -61.64
CA GLY A 1093 -30.61 -4.35 -63.08
C GLY A 1093 -31.87 -4.12 -63.91
N ILE A 1094 -33.02 -4.68 -63.50
CA ILE A 1094 -34.32 -4.42 -64.15
C ILE A 1094 -34.67 -2.93 -64.06
N MET A 1095 -34.54 -2.29 -62.89
CA MET A 1095 -34.83 -0.86 -62.73
C MET A 1095 -33.95 0.00 -63.65
N ILE A 1096 -32.65 -0.27 -63.71
CA ILE A 1096 -31.70 0.43 -64.59
C ILE A 1096 -32.09 0.25 -66.07
N ILE A 1097 -32.54 -0.94 -66.46
CA ILE A 1097 -33.02 -1.23 -67.82
C ILE A 1097 -34.35 -0.50 -68.10
N ASP A 1098 -35.31 -0.53 -67.20
CA ASP A 1098 -36.61 0.13 -67.38
C ASP A 1098 -36.45 1.67 -67.54
N LYS A 1099 -35.41 2.26 -66.93
CA LYS A 1099 -35.05 3.69 -67.09
C LYS A 1099 -34.25 3.99 -68.35
N HIS A 1100 -33.16 3.25 -68.63
CA HIS A 1100 -32.19 3.59 -69.68
C HIS A 1100 -32.27 2.73 -70.95
N GLY A 1101 -32.95 1.60 -70.88
CA GLY A 1101 -32.93 0.55 -71.90
C GLY A 1101 -33.41 1.02 -73.27
N LYS A 1102 -34.42 1.90 -73.31
CA LYS A 1102 -35.01 2.44 -74.55
C LYS A 1102 -34.01 3.12 -75.49
N GLU A 1103 -33.03 3.83 -74.93
CA GLU A 1103 -32.04 4.58 -75.71
C GLU A 1103 -30.74 3.78 -75.89
N ASN A 1104 -30.53 2.76 -75.06
CA ASN A 1104 -29.30 1.97 -74.99
C ASN A 1104 -29.46 0.51 -75.47
N VAL A 1105 -30.56 0.20 -76.18
CA VAL A 1105 -30.86 -1.11 -76.79
C VAL A 1105 -29.67 -1.72 -77.53
N SER A 1106 -28.99 -0.92 -78.37
CA SER A 1106 -27.85 -1.35 -79.18
C SER A 1106 -26.56 -1.59 -78.37
N LEU A 1107 -26.45 -0.99 -77.19
CA LEU A 1107 -25.32 -1.13 -76.28
C LEU A 1107 -25.49 -2.36 -75.36
N LEU A 1108 -26.70 -2.58 -74.87
CA LEU A 1108 -26.97 -3.59 -73.84
C LEU A 1108 -27.23 -5.00 -74.39
N PHE A 1109 -27.96 -5.14 -75.52
CA PHE A 1109 -28.22 -6.47 -76.08
C PHE A 1109 -26.93 -7.29 -76.34
N PRO A 1110 -25.87 -6.75 -76.97
CA PRO A 1110 -24.63 -7.50 -77.19
C PRO A 1110 -24.00 -8.03 -75.89
N ILE A 1111 -24.12 -7.30 -74.77
CA ILE A 1111 -23.58 -7.74 -73.47
C ILE A 1111 -24.34 -8.97 -72.97
N PHE A 1112 -25.67 -8.97 -73.04
CA PHE A 1112 -26.51 -10.07 -72.60
C PHE A 1112 -26.41 -11.29 -73.54
N GLU A 1113 -26.40 -11.05 -74.86
CA GLU A 1113 -26.26 -12.09 -75.88
C GLU A 1113 -24.91 -12.80 -75.82
N ASN A 1114 -23.81 -12.06 -75.57
CA ASN A 1114 -22.47 -12.63 -75.39
C ASN A 1114 -22.34 -13.49 -74.13
N TYR A 1115 -23.25 -13.35 -73.16
CA TYR A 1115 -23.31 -14.24 -72.01
C TYR A 1115 -24.16 -15.49 -72.32
N LEU A 1116 -25.40 -15.31 -72.80
CA LEU A 1116 -26.31 -16.43 -73.11
C LEU A 1116 -25.74 -17.40 -74.17
N ASN A 1117 -24.87 -16.93 -75.06
CA ASN A 1117 -24.22 -17.73 -76.10
C ASN A 1117 -23.00 -18.54 -75.60
N LYS A 1118 -22.58 -18.44 -74.33
CA LYS A 1118 -21.47 -19.26 -73.79
C LYS A 1118 -21.97 -20.63 -73.35
N GLU A 1119 -21.20 -21.66 -73.68
CA GLU A 1119 -21.39 -23.03 -73.16
C GLU A 1119 -20.70 -23.15 -71.78
N ALA A 1120 -21.31 -23.88 -70.86
CA ALA A 1120 -20.80 -24.09 -69.52
C ALA A 1120 -19.67 -25.13 -69.50
N SER A 1121 -18.74 -25.02 -68.56
CA SER A 1121 -17.86 -26.12 -68.15
C SER A 1121 -18.57 -27.00 -67.10
N ASP A 1122 -18.31 -28.32 -67.15
CA ASP A 1122 -18.94 -29.35 -66.28
C ASP A 1122 -18.76 -29.14 -64.76
N SER A 1123 -17.97 -28.16 -64.33
CA SER A 1123 -17.66 -27.87 -62.92
C SER A 1123 -18.64 -26.91 -62.23
N ASP A 1124 -19.33 -26.03 -62.96
CA ASP A 1124 -19.96 -24.82 -62.38
C ASP A 1124 -21.41 -24.59 -62.88
N GLU A 1125 -22.13 -25.67 -63.23
CA GLU A 1125 -23.46 -25.60 -63.88
C GLU A 1125 -24.52 -24.86 -63.02
N GLU A 1126 -24.52 -25.03 -61.70
CA GLU A 1126 -25.48 -24.38 -60.79
C GLU A 1126 -25.27 -22.86 -60.71
N GLU A 1127 -24.03 -22.39 -60.54
CA GLU A 1127 -23.71 -20.95 -60.51
C GLU A 1127 -24.05 -20.29 -61.85
N TYR A 1128 -23.72 -21.00 -62.95
CA TYR A 1128 -24.01 -20.55 -64.30
C TYR A 1128 -25.53 -20.42 -64.56
N ASP A 1129 -26.34 -21.32 -64.01
CA ASP A 1129 -27.81 -21.23 -64.08
C ASP A 1129 -28.40 -20.05 -63.29
N LEU A 1130 -27.81 -19.69 -62.14
CA LEU A 1130 -28.22 -18.50 -61.38
C LEU A 1130 -27.97 -17.20 -62.17
N VAL A 1131 -26.81 -17.09 -62.83
CA VAL A 1131 -26.52 -15.92 -63.67
C VAL A 1131 -27.39 -15.92 -64.93
N ARG A 1132 -27.59 -17.08 -65.56
CA ARG A 1132 -28.47 -17.26 -66.73
C ARG A 1132 -29.90 -16.81 -66.42
N GLU A 1133 -30.44 -17.11 -65.25
CA GLU A 1133 -31.74 -16.62 -64.77
C GLU A 1133 -31.81 -15.08 -64.78
N GLY A 1134 -30.83 -14.41 -64.17
CA GLY A 1134 -30.77 -12.95 -64.13
C GLY A 1134 -30.59 -12.31 -65.51
N VAL A 1135 -29.74 -12.88 -66.37
CA VAL A 1135 -29.55 -12.38 -67.75
C VAL A 1135 -30.79 -12.58 -68.61
N VAL A 1136 -31.56 -13.65 -68.41
CA VAL A 1136 -32.89 -13.83 -69.03
C VAL A 1136 -33.85 -12.73 -68.60
N MET A 1137 -33.89 -12.39 -67.30
CA MET A 1137 -34.74 -11.31 -66.78
C MET A 1137 -34.34 -9.93 -67.35
N PHE A 1138 -33.03 -9.65 -67.46
CA PHE A 1138 -32.52 -8.42 -68.09
C PHE A 1138 -32.83 -8.35 -69.59
N THR A 1139 -32.67 -9.46 -70.31
CA THR A 1139 -32.99 -9.57 -71.74
C THR A 1139 -34.49 -9.34 -71.98
N GLY A 1140 -35.35 -9.92 -71.13
CA GLY A 1140 -36.80 -9.72 -71.18
C GLY A 1140 -37.22 -8.29 -70.83
N ALA A 1141 -36.60 -7.66 -69.83
CA ALA A 1141 -36.82 -6.25 -69.51
C ALA A 1141 -36.43 -5.35 -70.70
N LEU A 1142 -35.24 -5.53 -71.26
CA LEU A 1142 -34.73 -4.70 -72.36
C LEU A 1142 -35.60 -4.83 -73.62
N ALA A 1143 -36.09 -6.04 -73.91
CA ALA A 1143 -36.95 -6.31 -75.05
C ALA A 1143 -38.32 -5.60 -74.99
N LYS A 1144 -38.80 -5.17 -73.82
CA LYS A 1144 -40.03 -4.35 -73.69
C LYS A 1144 -39.91 -2.99 -74.38
N HIS A 1145 -38.68 -2.49 -74.57
CA HIS A 1145 -38.44 -1.19 -75.22
C HIS A 1145 -38.29 -1.27 -76.74
N LEU A 1146 -38.26 -2.49 -77.32
CA LEU A 1146 -38.28 -2.67 -78.78
C LEU A 1146 -39.64 -2.29 -79.37
N ALA A 1147 -39.65 -1.83 -80.63
CA ALA A 1147 -40.90 -1.64 -81.35
C ALA A 1147 -41.59 -3.00 -81.60
N LYS A 1148 -42.93 -3.03 -81.59
CA LYS A 1148 -43.73 -4.28 -81.69
C LYS A 1148 -43.54 -5.09 -82.98
N ASP A 1149 -42.93 -4.46 -84.00
CA ASP A 1149 -42.61 -5.03 -85.31
C ASP A 1149 -41.09 -5.07 -85.58
N ASP A 1150 -40.24 -4.80 -84.57
CA ASP A 1150 -38.78 -4.89 -84.71
C ASP A 1150 -38.36 -6.36 -84.90
N PRO A 1151 -37.58 -6.71 -85.94
CA PRO A 1151 -37.14 -8.08 -86.18
C PRO A 1151 -36.34 -8.69 -85.01
N LYS A 1152 -35.71 -7.87 -84.16
CA LYS A 1152 -35.04 -8.35 -82.94
C LYS A 1152 -35.99 -8.94 -81.91
N VAL A 1153 -37.27 -8.53 -81.87
CA VAL A 1153 -38.26 -9.16 -80.97
C VAL A 1153 -38.41 -10.64 -81.29
N HIS A 1154 -38.40 -11.01 -82.57
CA HIS A 1154 -38.44 -12.42 -82.98
C HIS A 1154 -37.16 -13.17 -82.56
N SER A 1155 -35.97 -12.59 -82.79
CA SER A 1155 -34.69 -13.18 -82.37
C SER A 1155 -34.58 -13.38 -80.85
N VAL A 1156 -35.05 -12.42 -80.06
CA VAL A 1156 -35.09 -12.54 -78.59
C VAL A 1156 -36.07 -13.62 -78.14
N VAL A 1157 -37.26 -13.71 -78.74
CA VAL A 1157 -38.24 -14.76 -78.41
C VAL A 1157 -37.71 -16.15 -78.79
N GLU A 1158 -37.01 -16.28 -79.90
CA GLU A 1158 -36.32 -17.52 -80.31
C GLU A 1158 -35.24 -17.92 -79.30
N LYS A 1159 -34.33 -17.00 -78.93
CA LYS A 1159 -33.33 -17.25 -77.86
C LYS A 1159 -33.95 -17.61 -76.52
N LEU A 1160 -35.03 -16.94 -76.10
CA LEU A 1160 -35.72 -17.28 -74.85
C LEU A 1160 -36.35 -18.68 -74.91
N LEU A 1161 -36.90 -19.09 -76.06
CA LEU A 1161 -37.41 -20.44 -76.29
C LEU A 1161 -36.31 -21.51 -76.32
N ASP A 1162 -35.10 -21.17 -76.74
CA ASP A 1162 -33.93 -22.04 -76.65
C ASP A 1162 -33.41 -22.17 -75.22
N VAL A 1163 -33.36 -21.07 -74.45
CA VAL A 1163 -32.99 -21.07 -73.03
C VAL A 1163 -34.03 -21.80 -72.15
N LEU A 1164 -35.29 -21.91 -72.60
CA LEU A 1164 -36.31 -22.76 -71.94
C LEU A 1164 -35.92 -24.25 -71.91
N ASN A 1165 -34.91 -24.68 -72.66
CA ASN A 1165 -34.40 -26.05 -72.67
C ASN A 1165 -33.48 -26.37 -71.49
N THR A 1166 -32.95 -25.35 -70.81
CA THR A 1166 -32.11 -25.51 -69.62
C THR A 1166 -32.88 -26.25 -68.52
N PRO A 1167 -32.29 -27.27 -67.86
CA PRO A 1167 -32.99 -28.08 -66.85
C PRO A 1167 -33.18 -27.40 -65.48
N SER A 1168 -32.86 -26.11 -65.33
CA SER A 1168 -33.15 -25.31 -64.12
C SER A 1168 -34.57 -24.75 -64.11
N GLU A 1169 -35.29 -25.01 -63.01
CA GLU A 1169 -36.64 -24.51 -62.79
C GLU A 1169 -36.69 -22.98 -62.67
N SER A 1170 -35.66 -22.35 -62.09
CA SER A 1170 -35.64 -20.89 -61.91
C SER A 1170 -35.45 -20.18 -63.25
N VAL A 1171 -34.53 -20.67 -64.09
CA VAL A 1171 -34.34 -20.22 -65.49
C VAL A 1171 -35.64 -20.39 -66.28
N GLN A 1172 -36.32 -21.55 -66.19
CA GLN A 1172 -37.60 -21.77 -66.87
C GLN A 1172 -38.71 -20.81 -66.41
N ARG A 1173 -38.80 -20.51 -65.11
CA ARG A 1173 -39.73 -19.49 -64.58
C ARG A 1173 -39.41 -18.08 -65.07
N ALA A 1174 -38.13 -17.70 -65.10
CA ALA A 1174 -37.68 -16.41 -65.62
C ALA A 1174 -38.04 -16.26 -67.11
N VAL A 1175 -37.74 -17.28 -67.93
CA VAL A 1175 -38.12 -17.33 -69.35
C VAL A 1175 -39.64 -17.19 -69.52
N SER A 1176 -40.43 -17.95 -68.76
CA SER A 1176 -41.91 -17.89 -68.80
C SER A 1176 -42.44 -16.49 -68.47
N THR A 1177 -41.87 -15.87 -67.43
CA THR A 1177 -42.20 -14.50 -67.00
C THR A 1177 -41.89 -13.48 -68.10
N CYS A 1178 -40.68 -13.54 -68.69
CA CYS A 1178 -40.27 -12.68 -69.79
C CYS A 1178 -41.19 -12.83 -71.01
N LEU A 1179 -41.43 -14.07 -71.46
CA LEU A 1179 -42.31 -14.38 -72.60
C LEU A 1179 -43.73 -13.83 -72.38
N SER A 1180 -44.30 -13.99 -71.18
CA SER A 1180 -45.64 -13.47 -70.87
C SER A 1180 -45.76 -11.96 -71.11
N SER A 1181 -44.68 -11.19 -70.87
CA SER A 1181 -44.64 -9.74 -71.08
C SER A 1181 -44.41 -9.32 -72.54
N LEU A 1182 -43.76 -10.17 -73.35
CA LEU A 1182 -43.42 -9.90 -74.76
C LEU A 1182 -44.51 -10.38 -75.74
N VAL A 1183 -45.33 -11.35 -75.34
CA VAL A 1183 -46.37 -11.99 -76.18
C VAL A 1183 -47.60 -11.09 -76.44
N ALA A 1184 -47.61 -9.84 -75.97
CA ALA A 1184 -48.66 -8.84 -76.25
C ALA A 1184 -48.76 -8.37 -77.73
N SER A 1185 -48.01 -8.98 -78.66
CA SER A 1185 -48.08 -8.77 -80.11
C SER A 1185 -48.71 -9.97 -80.82
N LYS A 1186 -49.72 -9.73 -81.69
CA LYS A 1186 -50.42 -10.78 -82.45
C LYS A 1186 -49.49 -11.67 -83.30
N LYS A 1187 -48.38 -11.12 -83.82
CA LYS A 1187 -47.39 -11.90 -84.59
C LYS A 1187 -46.60 -12.86 -83.70
N VAL A 1188 -46.21 -12.41 -82.50
CA VAL A 1188 -45.45 -13.21 -81.52
C VAL A 1188 -46.32 -14.33 -80.96
N TYR A 1189 -47.61 -14.06 -80.69
CA TYR A 1189 -48.58 -15.09 -80.25
C TYR A 1189 -48.70 -16.26 -81.25
N HIS A 1190 -48.79 -15.96 -82.56
CA HIS A 1190 -48.82 -16.99 -83.61
C HIS A 1190 -47.50 -17.77 -83.74
N PHE A 1191 -46.34 -17.10 -83.59
CA PHE A 1191 -45.04 -17.77 -83.61
C PHE A 1191 -44.86 -18.70 -82.39
N PHE A 1192 -45.23 -18.23 -81.20
CA PHE A 1192 -45.18 -19.01 -79.97
C PHE A 1192 -46.09 -20.24 -80.03
N LEU A 1193 -47.34 -20.08 -80.49
CA LEU A 1193 -48.23 -21.21 -80.81
C LEU A 1193 -47.60 -22.17 -81.82
N GLY A 1194 -47.01 -21.65 -82.91
CA GLY A 1194 -46.35 -22.47 -83.93
C GLY A 1194 -45.14 -23.25 -83.42
N PHE A 1195 -44.38 -22.71 -82.47
CA PHE A 1195 -43.26 -23.39 -81.80
C PHE A 1195 -43.75 -24.47 -80.83
N VAL A 1196 -44.71 -24.15 -79.96
CA VAL A 1196 -45.36 -25.11 -79.05
C VAL A 1196 -46.02 -26.25 -79.82
N TRP A 1197 -46.64 -25.95 -80.97
CA TRP A 1197 -47.28 -26.93 -81.84
C TRP A 1197 -46.24 -27.84 -82.52
N ARG A 1198 -45.20 -27.29 -83.17
CA ARG A 1198 -44.10 -28.08 -83.77
C ARG A 1198 -43.42 -28.99 -82.75
N ARG A 1199 -43.15 -28.49 -81.54
CA ARG A 1199 -42.42 -29.24 -80.52
C ARG A 1199 -43.26 -30.35 -79.88
N ASN A 1200 -44.57 -30.16 -79.73
CA ASN A 1200 -45.48 -31.22 -79.27
C ASN A 1200 -45.98 -32.15 -80.38
N PHE A 1201 -45.78 -31.80 -81.67
CA PHE A 1201 -46.15 -32.62 -82.82
C PHE A 1201 -45.56 -34.04 -82.76
N HIS A 1202 -44.33 -34.18 -82.23
CA HIS A 1202 -43.69 -35.48 -82.04
C HIS A 1202 -44.23 -36.29 -80.84
N ARG A 1203 -44.92 -35.66 -79.88
CA ARG A 1203 -45.57 -36.33 -78.74
C ARG A 1203 -47.02 -36.78 -79.01
N LEU A 1204 -47.61 -36.38 -80.14
CA LEU A 1204 -48.92 -36.87 -80.56
C LEU A 1204 -48.85 -38.34 -81.03
N PRO A 1205 -49.84 -39.19 -80.65
CA PRO A 1205 -49.93 -40.56 -81.14
C PRO A 1205 -49.96 -40.63 -82.66
N SER A 1206 -49.33 -41.66 -83.23
CA SER A 1206 -49.10 -41.80 -84.68
C SER A 1206 -50.35 -41.73 -85.56
N LYS A 1207 -51.54 -41.99 -85.02
CA LYS A 1207 -52.83 -41.89 -85.73
C LYS A 1207 -53.28 -40.48 -86.11
N ILE A 1208 -52.63 -39.41 -85.62
CA ILE A 1208 -53.03 -38.01 -85.91
C ILE A 1208 -52.13 -37.34 -86.97
N ARG A 1209 -50.99 -37.93 -87.35
CA ARG A 1209 -50.02 -37.36 -88.33
C ARG A 1209 -50.47 -37.46 -89.80
N GLY A 1210 -51.78 -37.50 -90.07
CA GLY A 1210 -52.37 -37.84 -91.37
C GLY A 1210 -53.37 -36.83 -91.94
N CYS A 1211 -53.53 -35.66 -91.32
CA CYS A 1211 -54.30 -34.54 -91.87
C CYS A 1211 -53.43 -33.28 -91.82
N GLU A 1212 -52.96 -32.85 -93.00
CA GLU A 1212 -52.15 -31.66 -93.34
C GLU A 1212 -51.01 -31.27 -92.36
#